data_AF-A0A947BSW1-F1
#
_entry.id   AF-A0A947BSW1-F1
#
_cell.length_a   1.000
_cell.length_b   1.000
_cell.length_c   1.000
_cell.angle_alpha   90.00
_cell.angle_beta   90.00
_cell.angle_gamma   90.00
#
_symmetry.space_group_name_H-M   'P 1'
#
loop_
_entity.id
_entity.type
_entity.pdbx_description
1 polymer ?
#
loop_
_entity_poly.entity_id
_entity_poly.type
_entity_poly.pdbx_seq_one_letter_code
_entity_poly.pdbx_strand_id
1 'polypeptide(L)'
;IGGAKVFTAYASQQVFNGEVILAFSTDGKILLTGKLNFAADLLSVTGRLYGDLSKIASGEATLLFLADIPDQFRLLTIEGRFKMGFRNPDTGAEATFTVIHPQTGKPYIQLDGPAEGIATGTGVLTSRGYMVVDIPESPDGATLNIDSVTDLSAEFKLTDGSGLILDDTKAPVMVDGEFWYWVKGETASSGMIDLIWLKETWSYTATDGTEVYAPGGAYQDADDAWQGEAESTQNVQLFMIPYIDVRLIASADGEIDDAAMQSFAAAGVTLLRKETSGDVEISLMTDSADEPQKTWISLGDGKLRLFLDPNDSDGITAGTYVLLVENTWEDSSGATSDEGKTYSFTLVDPEAQVSSPFTDNAPAIDVNVANKVIADDGGNAFIDIIYKATPGSSLDYASILDAGQEFSIAGIDFGGTPTPIAIVIDDIGIPSYEKQEQGSLTAEEWYTQLGDQGVTQFRYYADSLTEFSPDTITLNFNAFDAGNGEGWVDTGANGSKADSRTFHIEGPTPGLVSPAADGNIDIGALWGRGYIDVEWTMADGGRALDMTSITDLEQEFTLTGDGLGTIKLDAGQAPVFISSNGDDYTFRYWTTGEYADSGDVIIDFIAASWAFESDTSAADASITLTDTQWIEVDFDNVPEGYVIDPASVTDLSAEFTVTLDGVTDKTIELVTDVAPERVDETNTYRYRVSGDFLADGSQSVTLDFIDGSWSYTSETVAIDDNQTADASTLKSASLSYIDIALTPSVNVNDPTQPYTIDVIPLSGEITLSGNGINGPPVTANGTATNLGNGIYRYYVDASDFQLDTDGVVTVTVAAGAVEDSHGKANRETSQNFTVTGTAANITGPTDGGLIGMASQNNRGFLDITFGFPAEQQPDLDSFYDLDAEFSIDESDGHNIQLDETQAPVLIAQNSNTYTFRYFTLGSYTSGDVIITLTAESIGFTDGTTNTATDSMSVANPATVNIGYID
;
A
#
# COMPACT_ATOMS: atom_id res chain seq x y z
N ILE A 1 -39.45 -9.52 25.74
CA ILE A 1 -37.99 -9.25 25.69
C ILE A 1 -37.40 -9.75 27.00
N GLY A 2 -36.37 -10.59 26.94
CA GLY A 2 -35.63 -11.09 28.10
C GLY A 2 -34.14 -11.04 27.82
N GLY A 3 -33.34 -10.65 28.80
CA GLY A 3 -31.88 -10.62 28.71
C GLY A 3 -31.25 -11.61 29.69
N ALA A 4 -30.14 -12.22 29.31
CA ALA A 4 -29.36 -13.10 30.16
C ALA A 4 -27.86 -12.89 29.92
N LYS A 5 -27.08 -13.01 30.99
CA LYS A 5 -25.64 -13.25 30.86
C LYS A 5 -25.43 -14.75 30.70
N VAL A 6 -24.78 -15.13 29.61
CA VAL A 6 -24.43 -16.51 29.29
C VAL A 6 -22.94 -16.72 29.48
N PHE A 7 -22.59 -17.88 30.01
CA PHE A 7 -21.22 -18.35 30.13
C PHE A 7 -21.22 -19.79 29.64
N THR A 8 -20.12 -20.22 29.04
CA THR A 8 -19.94 -21.63 28.70
C THR A 8 -19.70 -22.43 29.98
N ALA A 9 -20.19 -23.67 30.02
CA ALA A 9 -19.87 -24.60 31.11
C ALA A 9 -18.42 -25.14 31.02
N TYR A 10 -17.76 -24.92 29.88
CA TYR A 10 -16.46 -25.50 29.53
C TYR A 10 -15.30 -24.49 29.63
N ALA A 11 -15.56 -23.23 29.96
CA ALA A 11 -14.53 -22.21 30.17
C ALA A 11 -14.91 -21.27 31.33
N SER A 12 -13.94 -20.52 31.85
CA SER A 12 -14.17 -19.56 32.92
C SER A 12 -15.01 -18.36 32.43
N GLN A 13 -15.66 -17.64 33.36
CA GLN A 13 -16.40 -16.41 33.03
C GLN A 13 -15.50 -15.28 32.50
N GLN A 14 -14.18 -15.42 32.67
CA GLN A 14 -13.18 -14.49 32.13
C GLN A 14 -12.79 -14.87 30.70
N VAL A 15 -12.78 -16.17 30.34
CA VAL A 15 -12.51 -16.64 28.98
C VAL A 15 -13.65 -16.29 28.03
N PHE A 16 -14.90 -16.45 28.49
CA PHE A 16 -16.08 -16.11 27.70
C PHE A 16 -17.24 -15.63 28.58
N ASN A 17 -17.76 -14.45 28.27
CA ASN A 17 -19.04 -13.98 28.79
C ASN A 17 -19.86 -13.32 27.66
N GLY A 18 -21.15 -13.63 27.60
CA GLY A 18 -22.06 -13.06 26.62
C GLY A 18 -23.22 -12.34 27.29
N GLU A 19 -23.51 -11.10 26.90
CA GLU A 19 -24.76 -10.43 27.24
C GLU A 19 -25.73 -10.58 26.06
N VAL A 20 -26.74 -11.43 26.23
CA VAL A 20 -27.68 -11.79 25.16
C VAL A 20 -29.08 -11.31 25.50
N ILE A 21 -29.70 -10.61 24.55
CA ILE A 21 -31.08 -10.16 24.59
C ILE A 21 -31.86 -10.95 23.55
N LEU A 22 -32.94 -11.59 24.00
CA LEU A 22 -33.95 -12.21 23.14
C LEU A 22 -35.24 -11.41 23.16
N ALA A 23 -35.77 -11.11 21.97
CA ALA A 23 -37.10 -10.56 21.77
C ALA A 23 -37.92 -11.48 20.86
N PHE A 24 -39.12 -11.83 21.33
CA PHE A 24 -40.15 -12.49 20.54
C PHE A 24 -41.28 -11.49 20.32
N SER A 25 -41.74 -11.40 19.09
CA SER A 25 -42.96 -10.69 18.73
C SER A 25 -44.10 -11.69 18.53
N THR A 26 -45.32 -11.29 18.86
CA THR A 26 -46.52 -12.14 18.72
C THR A 26 -46.92 -12.41 17.28
N ASP A 27 -46.32 -11.69 16.33
CA ASP A 27 -46.48 -11.90 14.89
C ASP A 27 -45.45 -12.85 14.29
N GLY A 28 -44.61 -13.52 15.10
CA GLY A 28 -43.66 -14.53 14.62
C GLY A 28 -42.25 -14.00 14.32
N LYS A 29 -41.92 -12.75 14.67
CA LYS A 29 -40.56 -12.22 14.56
C LYS A 29 -39.72 -12.53 15.80
N ILE A 30 -38.45 -12.85 15.58
CA ILE A 30 -37.46 -13.12 16.62
C ILE A 30 -36.25 -12.20 16.39
N LEU A 31 -35.77 -11.57 17.45
CA LEU A 31 -34.52 -10.83 17.45
C LEU A 31 -33.63 -11.33 18.59
N LEU A 32 -32.43 -11.78 18.25
CA LEU A 32 -31.36 -12.06 19.18
C LEU A 32 -30.30 -10.97 18.99
N THR A 33 -29.86 -10.38 20.07
CA THR A 33 -28.73 -9.44 20.07
C THR A 33 -27.79 -9.86 21.18
N GLY A 34 -26.53 -10.08 20.85
CA GLY A 34 -25.52 -10.55 21.78
C GLY A 34 -24.26 -9.71 21.68
N LYS A 35 -23.73 -9.26 22.83
CA LYS A 35 -22.34 -8.84 22.94
C LYS A 35 -21.56 -9.99 23.56
N LEU A 36 -20.69 -10.62 22.78
CA LEU A 36 -19.85 -11.74 23.20
C LEU A 36 -18.46 -11.19 23.48
N ASN A 37 -18.04 -11.28 24.74
CA ASN A 37 -16.72 -10.87 25.18
C ASN A 37 -15.86 -12.12 25.39
N PHE A 38 -14.64 -12.04 24.88
CA PHE A 38 -13.61 -13.07 24.95
C PHE A 38 -12.38 -12.50 25.66
N ALA A 39 -11.58 -13.38 26.27
CA ALA A 39 -10.28 -13.03 26.84
C ALA A 39 -10.32 -11.80 27.76
N ALA A 40 -11.10 -11.87 28.84
CA ALA A 40 -11.24 -10.79 29.84
C ALA A 40 -11.63 -9.42 29.25
N ASP A 41 -12.54 -9.41 28.27
CA ASP A 41 -13.06 -8.23 27.57
C ASP A 41 -12.05 -7.51 26.65
N LEU A 42 -10.87 -8.10 26.38
CA LEU A 42 -9.91 -7.61 25.39
C LEU A 42 -10.43 -7.71 23.95
N LEU A 43 -11.32 -8.68 23.69
CA LEU A 43 -11.99 -8.86 22.41
C LEU A 43 -13.50 -8.91 22.61
N SER A 44 -14.24 -8.11 21.84
CA SER A 44 -15.69 -8.03 21.91
C SER A 44 -16.30 -8.10 20.52
N VAL A 45 -17.12 -9.13 20.28
CA VAL A 45 -17.89 -9.29 19.06
C VAL A 45 -19.35 -8.98 19.35
N THR A 46 -19.96 -8.12 18.54
CA THR A 46 -21.39 -7.84 18.65
C THR A 46 -22.12 -8.53 17.51
N GLY A 47 -23.06 -9.41 17.84
CA GLY A 47 -23.89 -10.13 16.87
C GLY A 47 -25.36 -9.75 17.01
N ARG A 48 -26.04 -9.62 15.88
CA ARG A 48 -27.49 -9.49 15.78
C ARG A 48 -28.01 -10.54 14.82
N LEU A 49 -28.99 -11.30 15.27
CA LEU A 49 -29.72 -12.26 14.46
C LEU A 49 -31.20 -11.87 14.49
N TYR A 50 -31.75 -11.55 13.33
CA TYR A 50 -33.15 -11.27 13.15
C TYR A 50 -33.78 -12.38 12.30
N GLY A 51 -34.89 -12.94 12.76
CA GLY A 51 -35.69 -13.90 12.02
C GLY A 51 -37.12 -13.39 11.88
N ASP A 52 -37.61 -13.21 10.66
CA ASP A 52 -39.03 -13.02 10.39
C ASP A 52 -39.65 -14.37 10.01
N LEU A 53 -40.41 -14.94 10.95
CA LEU A 53 -41.15 -16.18 10.75
C LEU A 53 -42.66 -15.92 10.62
N SER A 54 -43.08 -14.67 10.40
CA SER A 54 -44.50 -14.28 10.36
C SER A 54 -45.30 -14.95 9.24
N LYS A 55 -44.61 -15.43 8.20
CA LYS A 55 -45.16 -16.14 7.05
C LYS A 55 -44.68 -17.60 6.97
N ILE A 56 -44.20 -18.17 8.06
CA ILE A 56 -43.61 -19.53 8.03
C ILE A 56 -44.60 -20.61 7.58
N ALA A 57 -45.90 -20.39 7.80
CA ALA A 57 -46.96 -21.28 7.31
C ALA A 57 -47.13 -21.29 5.78
N SER A 58 -46.59 -20.29 5.08
CA SER A 58 -46.53 -20.23 3.61
C SER A 58 -45.13 -20.50 3.06
N GLY A 59 -44.21 -21.03 3.87
CA GLY A 59 -42.84 -21.40 3.45
C GLY A 59 -41.86 -20.22 3.33
N GLU A 60 -42.26 -19.01 3.72
CA GLU A 60 -41.41 -17.81 3.63
C GLU A 60 -40.86 -17.47 5.02
N ALA A 61 -39.53 -17.51 5.17
CA ALA A 61 -38.81 -17.06 6.35
C ALA A 61 -37.61 -16.22 5.93
N THR A 62 -37.36 -15.12 6.64
CA THR A 62 -36.20 -14.26 6.39
C THR A 62 -35.30 -14.29 7.61
N LEU A 63 -34.04 -14.67 7.43
CA LEU A 63 -33.02 -14.62 8.47
C LEU A 63 -31.96 -13.57 8.07
N LEU A 64 -31.68 -12.62 8.95
CA LEU A 64 -30.67 -11.60 8.77
C LEU A 64 -29.66 -11.72 9.92
N PHE A 65 -28.40 -11.89 9.57
CA PHE A 65 -27.29 -11.91 10.53
C PHE A 65 -26.38 -10.71 10.28
N LEU A 66 -26.04 -10.00 11.35
CA LEU A 66 -25.10 -8.89 11.33
C LEU A 66 -24.11 -9.10 12.47
N ALA A 67 -22.83 -9.22 12.15
CA ALA A 67 -21.75 -9.26 13.13
C ALA A 67 -20.82 -8.07 12.90
N ASP A 68 -20.35 -7.48 13.99
CA ASP A 68 -19.28 -6.49 14.01
C ASP A 68 -18.01 -7.19 14.50
N ILE A 69 -17.07 -7.43 13.58
CA ILE A 69 -15.83 -8.20 13.79
C ILE A 69 -14.65 -7.23 13.66
N PRO A 70 -13.77 -7.10 14.67
CA PRO A 70 -12.59 -6.24 14.58
C PRO A 70 -11.61 -6.70 13.49
N ASP A 71 -11.10 -5.75 12.71
CA ASP A 71 -10.24 -5.99 11.55
C ASP A 71 -8.79 -6.38 11.92
N GLN A 72 -8.37 -6.11 13.17
CA GLN A 72 -6.96 -6.20 13.57
C GLN A 72 -6.47 -7.58 13.98
N PHE A 73 -7.36 -8.57 14.20
CA PHE A 73 -6.99 -9.96 14.47
C PHE A 73 -8.07 -10.90 13.90
N ARG A 74 -7.83 -11.44 12.70
CA ARG A 74 -8.72 -12.44 12.07
C ARG A 74 -8.50 -13.81 12.72
N LEU A 75 -9.00 -13.98 13.95
CA LEU A 75 -8.79 -15.20 14.76
C LEU A 75 -9.69 -16.39 14.33
N LEU A 76 -10.77 -16.14 13.58
CA LEU A 76 -11.72 -17.18 13.20
C LEU A 76 -12.36 -16.87 11.84
N THR A 77 -12.20 -17.76 10.87
CA THR A 77 -13.04 -17.80 9.67
C THR A 77 -14.16 -18.79 9.96
N ILE A 78 -15.40 -18.33 10.17
CA ILE A 78 -16.55 -19.25 10.29
C ILE A 78 -17.02 -19.58 8.88
N GLU A 79 -16.54 -20.69 8.35
CA GLU A 79 -17.07 -21.27 7.12
C GLU A 79 -18.03 -22.40 7.48
N GLY A 80 -19.27 -22.30 7.00
CA GLY A 80 -20.28 -23.30 7.27
C GLY A 80 -21.62 -22.96 6.65
N ARG A 81 -22.37 -24.00 6.27
CA ARG A 81 -23.76 -23.87 5.85
C ARG A 81 -24.69 -23.93 7.08
N PHE A 82 -25.52 -22.91 7.29
CA PHE A 82 -26.62 -23.02 8.25
C PHE A 82 -27.73 -23.90 7.65
N LYS A 83 -27.79 -25.18 8.05
CA LYS A 83 -28.90 -26.08 7.69
C LYS A 83 -29.93 -26.12 8.82
N MET A 84 -31.10 -25.51 8.61
CA MET A 84 -32.26 -25.67 9.50
C MET A 84 -33.12 -26.84 9.03
N GLY A 85 -33.16 -27.93 9.80
CA GLY A 85 -34.09 -29.04 9.60
C GLY A 85 -35.29 -28.91 10.52
N PHE A 86 -36.50 -28.95 9.97
CA PHE A 86 -37.70 -29.11 10.80
C PHE A 86 -37.93 -30.60 10.99
N ARG A 87 -38.53 -31.00 12.12
CA ARG A 87 -38.92 -32.40 12.35
C ARG A 87 -40.41 -32.47 12.53
N ASN A 88 -41.04 -33.47 11.95
CA ASN A 88 -42.45 -33.72 12.15
C ASN A 88 -42.69 -34.03 13.65
N PRO A 89 -43.56 -33.28 14.34
CA PRO A 89 -43.76 -33.42 15.79
C PRO A 89 -44.27 -34.81 16.21
N ASP A 90 -44.90 -35.55 15.32
CA ASP A 90 -45.47 -36.87 15.61
C ASP A 90 -44.52 -38.04 15.28
N THR A 91 -43.56 -37.83 14.37
CA THR A 91 -42.66 -38.91 13.89
C THR A 91 -41.18 -38.68 14.15
N GLY A 92 -40.76 -37.47 14.50
CA GLY A 92 -39.36 -37.11 14.74
C GLY A 92 -38.45 -37.14 13.50
N ALA A 93 -39.00 -37.52 12.34
CA ALA A 93 -38.33 -37.50 11.05
C ALA A 93 -38.15 -36.06 10.56
N GLU A 94 -37.06 -35.77 9.84
CA GLU A 94 -36.88 -34.47 9.18
C GLU A 94 -38.05 -34.24 8.21
N ALA A 95 -38.76 -33.13 8.40
CA ALA A 95 -39.72 -32.61 7.46
C ALA A 95 -38.93 -32.00 6.30
N THR A 96 -39.01 -32.66 5.15
CA THR A 96 -38.51 -32.12 3.88
C THR A 96 -39.47 -31.02 3.44
N PHE A 97 -38.95 -29.81 3.22
CA PHE A 97 -39.66 -28.78 2.47
C PHE A 97 -39.19 -28.93 1.03
N THR A 98 -40.12 -29.10 0.10
CA THR A 98 -39.85 -28.77 -1.28
C THR A 98 -39.55 -27.28 -1.32
N VAL A 99 -38.34 -26.92 -1.76
CA VAL A 99 -38.01 -25.53 -2.11
C VAL A 99 -38.98 -25.15 -3.23
N ILE A 100 -40.00 -24.37 -2.89
CA ILE A 100 -40.96 -23.88 -3.88
C ILE A 100 -40.27 -22.71 -4.58
N HIS A 101 -39.72 -22.98 -5.77
CA HIS A 101 -39.30 -21.90 -6.65
C HIS A 101 -40.57 -21.14 -7.03
N PRO A 102 -40.67 -19.83 -6.74
CA PRO A 102 -41.88 -19.10 -7.02
C PRO A 102 -42.10 -19.08 -8.53
N GLN A 103 -43.12 -19.81 -8.99
CA GLN A 103 -43.64 -19.76 -10.36
C GLN A 103 -44.40 -18.44 -10.59
N THR A 104 -43.92 -17.32 -10.05
CA THR A 104 -44.59 -16.03 -10.14
C THR A 104 -44.01 -15.24 -11.30
N GLY A 105 -44.71 -15.22 -12.43
CA GLY A 105 -44.31 -14.42 -13.60
C GLY A 105 -43.93 -15.25 -14.82
N LYS A 106 -42.95 -14.76 -15.59
CA LYS A 106 -42.40 -15.45 -16.77
C LYS A 106 -41.50 -16.62 -16.36
N PRO A 107 -41.32 -17.64 -17.22
CA PRO A 107 -40.33 -18.66 -16.95
C PRO A 107 -38.90 -18.06 -16.93
N TYR A 108 -38.05 -18.60 -16.07
CA TYR A 108 -36.67 -18.15 -15.86
C TYR A 108 -35.78 -19.35 -15.53
N ILE A 109 -34.46 -19.12 -15.51
CA ILE A 109 -33.50 -20.16 -15.16
C ILE A 109 -32.77 -19.79 -13.87
N GLN A 110 -32.16 -20.78 -13.24
CA GLN A 110 -31.25 -20.60 -12.12
C GLN A 110 -30.06 -21.54 -12.29
N LEU A 111 -28.86 -21.08 -11.94
CA LEU A 111 -27.69 -21.96 -11.85
C LEU A 111 -27.80 -22.82 -10.57
N ASP A 112 -27.78 -24.14 -10.73
CA ASP A 112 -27.95 -25.13 -9.65
C ASP A 112 -26.61 -25.77 -9.24
N GLY A 113 -25.59 -25.74 -10.11
CA GLY A 113 -24.26 -26.27 -9.81
C GLY A 113 -23.20 -25.94 -10.87
N PRO A 114 -22.33 -24.92 -10.66
CA PRO A 114 -22.22 -24.05 -9.48
C PRO A 114 -23.45 -23.15 -9.28
N ALA A 115 -23.74 -22.77 -8.04
CA ALA A 115 -24.87 -21.89 -7.75
C ALA A 115 -24.60 -20.44 -8.17
N GLU A 116 -25.66 -19.71 -8.51
CA GLU A 116 -25.56 -18.30 -8.94
C GLU A 116 -24.92 -17.41 -7.86
N GLY A 117 -23.93 -16.62 -8.27
CA GLY A 117 -23.21 -15.65 -7.43
C GLY A 117 -22.20 -16.26 -6.46
N ILE A 118 -22.00 -17.59 -6.48
CA ILE A 118 -21.10 -18.30 -5.55
C ILE A 118 -19.75 -18.58 -6.22
N ALA A 119 -18.69 -18.56 -5.41
CA ALA A 119 -17.36 -19.03 -5.79
C ALA A 119 -17.21 -20.53 -5.52
N THR A 120 -16.58 -21.25 -6.43
CA THR A 120 -16.22 -22.67 -6.29
C THR A 120 -14.80 -22.90 -6.80
N GLY A 121 -14.14 -23.97 -6.36
CA GLY A 121 -12.85 -24.35 -6.90
C GLY A 121 -12.88 -24.68 -8.39
N THR A 122 -11.87 -24.24 -9.14
CA THR A 122 -11.64 -24.61 -10.54
C THR A 122 -11.57 -26.14 -10.74
N GLY A 123 -10.76 -26.82 -9.93
CA GLY A 123 -10.60 -28.28 -9.85
C GLY A 123 -11.90 -29.03 -9.61
N VAL A 124 -12.80 -28.49 -8.77
CA VAL A 124 -14.13 -29.09 -8.53
C VAL A 124 -14.96 -29.16 -9.81
N LEU A 125 -14.76 -28.21 -10.73
CA LEU A 125 -15.43 -28.19 -12.03
C LEU A 125 -14.68 -29.04 -13.07
N THR A 126 -13.35 -29.03 -13.08
CA THR A 126 -12.54 -29.72 -14.11
C THR A 126 -12.34 -31.21 -13.83
N SER A 127 -12.37 -31.61 -12.57
CA SER A 127 -12.10 -32.98 -12.12
C SER A 127 -13.38 -33.75 -11.83
N ARG A 128 -14.44 -33.46 -12.60
CA ARG A 128 -15.71 -34.20 -12.62
C ARG A 128 -16.06 -34.66 -14.02
N GLY A 129 -16.81 -35.75 -14.10
CA GLY A 129 -17.17 -36.36 -15.37
C GLY A 129 -18.25 -37.41 -15.20
N TYR A 130 -18.32 -38.32 -16.18
CA TYR A 130 -19.22 -39.45 -16.14
C TYR A 130 -18.61 -40.70 -16.79
N MET A 131 -19.23 -41.84 -16.49
CA MET A 131 -18.98 -43.14 -17.09
C MET A 131 -20.28 -43.65 -17.69
N VAL A 132 -20.17 -44.38 -18.80
CA VAL A 132 -21.32 -44.94 -19.50
C VAL A 132 -21.32 -46.45 -19.29
N VAL A 133 -22.26 -46.94 -18.51
CA VAL A 133 -22.28 -48.30 -17.98
C VAL A 133 -23.50 -49.05 -18.51
N ASP A 134 -23.28 -50.20 -19.15
CA ASP A 134 -24.38 -51.12 -19.43
C ASP A 134 -24.63 -52.02 -18.22
N ILE A 135 -25.87 -52.00 -17.72
CA ILE A 135 -26.28 -52.92 -16.66
C ILE A 135 -26.33 -54.35 -17.22
N PRO A 136 -25.80 -55.36 -16.50
CA PRO A 136 -25.76 -56.74 -16.97
C PRO A 136 -27.11 -57.25 -17.46
N GLU A 137 -27.10 -58.13 -18.47
CA GLU A 137 -28.33 -58.72 -19.00
C GLU A 137 -29.09 -59.50 -17.93
N SER A 138 -30.42 -59.37 -17.97
CA SER A 138 -31.32 -60.03 -17.04
C SER A 138 -31.20 -61.56 -17.07
N PRO A 139 -31.28 -62.25 -15.92
CA PRO A 139 -31.58 -63.68 -15.88
C PRO A 139 -32.91 -63.99 -16.57
N ASP A 140 -32.95 -65.04 -17.40
CA ASP A 140 -34.16 -65.66 -17.96
C ASP A 140 -35.18 -64.73 -18.66
N GLY A 141 -34.74 -63.59 -19.21
CA GLY A 141 -35.60 -62.65 -19.95
C GLY A 141 -36.50 -61.77 -19.07
N ALA A 142 -36.15 -61.57 -17.79
CA ALA A 142 -36.79 -60.57 -16.93
C ALA A 142 -36.48 -59.12 -17.40
N THR A 143 -37.30 -58.15 -16.98
CA THR A 143 -37.20 -56.74 -17.39
C THR A 143 -36.51 -55.93 -16.30
N LEU A 144 -35.52 -55.09 -16.64
CA LEU A 144 -34.82 -54.25 -15.67
C LEU A 144 -35.78 -53.27 -14.98
N ASN A 145 -35.69 -53.18 -13.65
CA ASN A 145 -36.39 -52.15 -12.89
C ASN A 145 -35.51 -50.88 -12.88
N ILE A 146 -35.79 -49.95 -13.79
CA ILE A 146 -34.98 -48.73 -13.98
C ILE A 146 -34.81 -47.94 -12.68
N ASP A 147 -35.88 -47.83 -11.89
CA ASP A 147 -35.86 -47.11 -10.61
C ASP A 147 -34.89 -47.70 -9.57
N SER A 148 -34.48 -48.96 -9.72
CA SER A 148 -33.46 -49.60 -8.86
C SER A 148 -32.02 -49.40 -9.33
N VAL A 149 -31.83 -48.60 -10.38
CA VAL A 149 -30.52 -48.19 -10.92
C VAL A 149 -30.41 -46.67 -10.90
N THR A 150 -31.50 -45.94 -11.14
CA THR A 150 -31.54 -44.47 -11.07
C THR A 150 -31.78 -43.96 -9.65
N ASP A 151 -31.41 -44.73 -8.62
CA ASP A 151 -31.43 -44.29 -7.23
C ASP A 151 -30.03 -43.78 -6.79
N LEU A 152 -29.86 -43.44 -5.51
CA LEU A 152 -28.57 -42.90 -5.01
C LEU A 152 -27.60 -43.99 -4.56
N SER A 153 -28.06 -45.23 -4.45
CA SER A 153 -27.23 -46.38 -4.10
C SER A 153 -26.38 -46.75 -5.31
N ALA A 154 -25.10 -47.04 -5.10
CA ALA A 154 -24.24 -47.45 -6.20
C ALA A 154 -24.48 -48.93 -6.57
N GLU A 155 -24.47 -49.26 -7.85
CA GLU A 155 -24.56 -50.64 -8.34
C GLU A 155 -23.21 -51.36 -8.38
N PHE A 156 -22.12 -50.60 -8.37
CA PHE A 156 -20.75 -51.10 -8.45
C PHE A 156 -19.80 -50.20 -7.66
N LYS A 157 -18.59 -50.68 -7.41
CA LYS A 157 -17.47 -49.84 -6.99
C LYS A 157 -16.36 -49.87 -8.02
N LEU A 158 -15.52 -48.84 -8.00
CA LEU A 158 -14.31 -48.76 -8.82
C LEU A 158 -13.20 -49.64 -8.22
N THR A 159 -12.34 -50.19 -9.06
CA THR A 159 -11.13 -50.88 -8.60
C THR A 159 -10.16 -49.91 -7.93
N ASP A 160 -9.46 -50.40 -6.90
CA ASP A 160 -8.48 -49.61 -6.14
C ASP A 160 -7.34 -49.14 -7.08
N GLY A 161 -6.92 -47.87 -6.92
CA GLY A 161 -5.83 -47.28 -7.71
C GLY A 161 -6.25 -46.55 -8.99
N SER A 162 -7.55 -46.41 -9.26
CA SER A 162 -8.08 -45.64 -10.40
C SER A 162 -7.93 -44.11 -10.27
N GLY A 163 -7.76 -43.59 -9.05
CA GLY A 163 -7.75 -42.15 -8.75
C GLY A 163 -9.13 -41.47 -8.79
N LEU A 164 -10.18 -42.26 -9.03
CA LEU A 164 -11.56 -41.80 -9.21
C LEU A 164 -12.47 -42.34 -8.12
N ILE A 165 -13.53 -41.59 -7.83
CA ILE A 165 -14.59 -41.98 -6.91
C ILE A 165 -15.94 -41.70 -7.57
N LEU A 166 -16.91 -42.60 -7.37
CA LEU A 166 -18.30 -42.35 -7.75
C LEU A 166 -18.86 -41.17 -6.95
N ASP A 167 -19.56 -40.26 -7.64
CA ASP A 167 -20.30 -39.19 -6.98
C ASP A 167 -21.70 -39.69 -6.58
N ASP A 168 -21.76 -40.38 -5.44
CA ASP A 168 -22.96 -40.94 -4.81
C ASP A 168 -23.97 -39.88 -4.32
N THR A 169 -23.63 -38.59 -4.44
CA THR A 169 -24.56 -37.48 -4.20
C THR A 169 -25.49 -37.23 -5.38
N LYS A 170 -25.23 -37.87 -6.54
CA LYS A 170 -25.98 -37.72 -7.79
C LYS A 170 -26.41 -39.09 -8.31
N ALA A 171 -27.72 -39.26 -8.51
CA ALA A 171 -28.26 -40.49 -9.08
C ALA A 171 -27.82 -40.68 -10.55
N PRO A 172 -27.62 -41.93 -11.00
CA PRO A 172 -27.39 -42.23 -12.41
C PRO A 172 -28.58 -41.82 -13.28
N VAL A 173 -28.32 -41.44 -14.52
CA VAL A 173 -29.36 -41.04 -15.47
C VAL A 173 -29.30 -41.91 -16.71
N MET A 174 -30.47 -42.34 -17.20
CA MET A 174 -30.55 -43.07 -18.46
C MET A 174 -30.56 -42.10 -19.64
N VAL A 175 -29.56 -42.21 -20.52
CA VAL A 175 -29.37 -41.38 -21.71
C VAL A 175 -29.22 -42.31 -22.92
N ASP A 176 -30.07 -42.15 -23.93
CA ASP A 176 -30.07 -42.97 -25.16
C ASP A 176 -30.10 -44.51 -24.96
N GLY A 177 -30.58 -44.96 -23.79
CA GLY A 177 -30.69 -46.38 -23.44
C GLY A 177 -29.51 -46.93 -22.62
N GLU A 178 -28.51 -46.10 -22.32
CA GLU A 178 -27.35 -46.43 -21.48
C GLU A 178 -27.43 -45.64 -20.16
N PHE A 179 -26.75 -46.12 -19.10
CA PHE A 179 -26.75 -45.46 -17.79
C PHE A 179 -25.47 -44.66 -17.58
N TRP A 180 -25.63 -43.37 -17.29
CA TRP A 180 -24.53 -42.46 -17.03
C TRP A 180 -24.33 -42.31 -15.53
N TYR A 181 -23.15 -42.70 -15.05
CA TYR A 181 -22.72 -42.61 -13.66
C TYR A 181 -21.76 -41.45 -13.48
N TRP A 182 -21.92 -40.68 -12.41
CA TRP A 182 -21.11 -39.50 -12.15
C TRP A 182 -19.84 -39.86 -11.39
N VAL A 183 -18.72 -39.25 -11.77
CA VAL A 183 -17.42 -39.47 -11.15
C VAL A 183 -16.73 -38.15 -10.84
N LYS A 184 -15.87 -38.20 -9.83
CA LYS A 184 -14.95 -37.13 -9.43
C LYS A 184 -13.56 -37.69 -9.17
N GLY A 185 -12.54 -36.83 -9.31
CA GLY A 185 -11.13 -37.17 -9.11
C GLY A 185 -10.31 -37.02 -10.37
N GLU A 186 -9.04 -37.40 -10.29
CA GLU A 186 -8.09 -37.34 -11.40
C GLU A 186 -7.55 -38.73 -11.72
N THR A 187 -7.36 -39.02 -13.00
CA THR A 187 -6.76 -40.28 -13.44
C THR A 187 -5.57 -40.01 -14.34
N ALA A 188 -4.49 -40.78 -14.16
CA ALA A 188 -3.25 -40.64 -14.91
C ALA A 188 -3.35 -41.14 -16.37
N SER A 189 -4.46 -41.78 -16.75
CA SER A 189 -4.68 -42.25 -18.12
C SER A 189 -6.16 -42.21 -18.52
N SER A 190 -6.44 -41.64 -19.68
CA SER A 190 -7.72 -41.86 -20.38
C SER A 190 -7.78 -43.32 -20.82
N GLY A 191 -8.40 -44.17 -20.01
CA GLY A 191 -8.44 -45.60 -20.23
C GLY A 191 -9.78 -46.20 -19.83
N MET A 192 -9.95 -47.48 -20.17
CA MET A 192 -11.07 -48.25 -19.66
C MET A 192 -10.90 -48.49 -18.16
N ILE A 193 -11.97 -48.30 -17.39
CA ILE A 193 -12.00 -48.55 -15.96
C ILE A 193 -12.66 -49.90 -15.69
N ASP A 194 -12.03 -50.71 -14.85
CA ASP A 194 -12.58 -51.97 -14.37
C ASP A 194 -13.51 -51.71 -13.18
N LEU A 195 -14.65 -52.40 -13.17
CA LEU A 195 -15.69 -52.25 -12.15
C LEU A 195 -15.86 -53.52 -11.34
N ILE A 196 -16.27 -53.40 -10.08
CA ILE A 196 -16.68 -54.53 -9.24
C ILE A 196 -18.17 -54.35 -8.92
N TRP A 197 -19.01 -55.23 -9.47
CA TRP A 197 -20.46 -55.23 -9.22
C TRP A 197 -20.76 -55.49 -7.76
N LEU A 198 -21.72 -54.75 -7.22
CA LEU A 198 -22.23 -54.93 -5.86
C LEU A 198 -23.40 -55.92 -5.86
N LYS A 199 -23.53 -56.66 -4.76
CA LYS A 199 -24.55 -57.68 -4.61
C LYS A 199 -25.89 -57.07 -4.20
N GLU A 200 -26.96 -57.52 -4.87
CA GLU A 200 -28.35 -57.17 -4.53
C GLU A 200 -28.64 -55.65 -4.55
N THR A 201 -27.91 -54.88 -5.37
CA THR A 201 -28.07 -53.41 -5.47
C THR A 201 -29.11 -52.97 -6.51
N TRP A 202 -29.32 -53.74 -7.59
CA TRP A 202 -30.40 -53.51 -8.55
C TRP A 202 -31.25 -54.76 -8.80
N SER A 203 -32.40 -54.59 -9.45
CA SER A 203 -33.42 -55.63 -9.60
C SER A 203 -34.05 -55.73 -11.00
N TYR A 204 -34.68 -56.87 -11.26
CA TYR A 204 -35.45 -57.17 -12.46
C TYR A 204 -36.85 -57.67 -12.09
N THR A 205 -37.84 -57.40 -12.94
CA THR A 205 -39.18 -58.00 -12.86
C THR A 205 -39.26 -59.23 -13.75
N ALA A 206 -39.37 -60.41 -13.14
CA ALA A 206 -39.53 -61.68 -13.84
C ALA A 206 -40.85 -61.77 -14.60
N THR A 207 -40.94 -62.74 -15.53
CA THR A 207 -42.13 -62.95 -16.37
C THR A 207 -43.40 -63.30 -15.57
N ASP A 208 -43.27 -63.75 -14.32
CA ASP A 208 -44.36 -63.99 -13.39
C ASP A 208 -44.70 -62.78 -12.49
N GLY A 209 -44.01 -61.65 -12.68
CA GLY A 209 -44.19 -60.41 -11.93
C GLY A 209 -43.43 -60.36 -10.60
N THR A 210 -42.55 -61.33 -10.31
CA THR A 210 -41.71 -61.30 -9.10
C THR A 210 -40.46 -60.45 -9.31
N GLU A 211 -40.07 -59.70 -8.27
CA GLU A 211 -38.81 -58.97 -8.25
C GLU A 211 -37.66 -59.93 -7.95
N VAL A 212 -36.61 -59.87 -8.76
CA VAL A 212 -35.42 -60.71 -8.68
C VAL A 212 -34.20 -59.79 -8.72
N TYR A 213 -33.40 -59.82 -7.65
CA TYR A 213 -32.15 -59.04 -7.58
C TYR A 213 -31.06 -59.63 -8.46
N ALA A 214 -30.12 -58.77 -8.87
CA ALA A 214 -28.96 -59.17 -9.63
C ALA A 214 -28.16 -60.28 -8.92
N PRO A 215 -27.83 -61.40 -9.60
CA PRO A 215 -27.10 -62.49 -8.98
C PRO A 215 -25.59 -62.22 -8.90
N GLY A 216 -24.97 -62.49 -7.76
CA GLY A 216 -23.53 -62.30 -7.55
C GLY A 216 -23.16 -60.91 -7.06
N GLY A 217 -21.88 -60.54 -7.12
CA GLY A 217 -21.38 -59.24 -6.66
C GLY A 217 -20.72 -59.25 -5.28
N ALA A 218 -19.99 -58.17 -5.01
CA ALA A 218 -19.31 -57.93 -3.74
C ALA A 218 -20.30 -57.42 -2.69
N TYR A 219 -20.07 -57.78 -1.43
CA TYR A 219 -20.85 -57.31 -0.29
C TYR A 219 -19.96 -57.11 0.93
N GLN A 220 -20.36 -56.22 1.84
CA GLN A 220 -19.69 -56.08 3.13
C GLN A 220 -20.29 -57.07 4.14
N ASP A 221 -19.43 -57.73 4.92
CA ASP A 221 -19.84 -58.53 6.06
C ASP A 221 -20.09 -57.67 7.31
N ALA A 222 -20.30 -58.30 8.48
CA ALA A 222 -20.64 -57.59 9.71
C ALA A 222 -19.49 -56.77 10.31
N ASP A 223 -18.26 -56.94 9.79
CA ASP A 223 -17.06 -56.22 10.21
C ASP A 223 -16.64 -55.18 9.14
N ASP A 224 -17.56 -54.80 8.23
CA ASP A 224 -17.36 -53.88 7.09
C ASP A 224 -16.30 -54.33 6.06
N ALA A 225 -15.89 -55.61 6.11
CA ALA A 225 -14.93 -56.17 5.17
C ALA A 225 -15.61 -56.64 3.88
N TRP A 226 -15.03 -56.27 2.74
CA TRP A 226 -15.51 -56.68 1.42
C TRP A 226 -15.29 -58.18 1.18
N GLN A 227 -16.34 -58.86 0.73
CA GLN A 227 -16.34 -60.27 0.36
C GLN A 227 -16.88 -60.43 -1.07
N GLY A 228 -16.38 -61.44 -1.79
CA GLY A 228 -16.89 -61.77 -3.12
C GLY A 228 -16.48 -60.79 -4.24
N GLU A 229 -15.40 -60.04 -4.02
CA GLU A 229 -14.85 -59.13 -5.01
C GLU A 229 -14.35 -59.89 -6.25
N ALA A 230 -14.89 -59.53 -7.40
CA ALA A 230 -14.47 -60.02 -8.69
C ALA A 230 -14.63 -58.88 -9.71
N GLU A 231 -13.57 -58.59 -10.44
CA GLU A 231 -13.59 -57.63 -11.54
C GLU A 231 -14.61 -58.06 -12.60
N SER A 232 -15.40 -57.09 -13.07
CA SER A 232 -16.32 -57.24 -14.17
C SER A 232 -15.57 -57.56 -15.46
N THR A 233 -16.20 -58.32 -16.36
CA THR A 233 -15.69 -58.47 -17.73
C THR A 233 -15.99 -57.26 -18.61
N GLN A 234 -16.78 -56.31 -18.09
CA GLN A 234 -17.09 -55.06 -18.76
C GLN A 234 -16.02 -54.04 -18.42
N ASN A 235 -15.51 -53.41 -19.47
CA ASN A 235 -14.55 -52.34 -19.44
C ASN A 235 -15.29 -51.06 -19.84
N VAL A 236 -15.34 -50.08 -18.92
CA VAL A 236 -16.18 -48.89 -19.09
C VAL A 236 -15.34 -47.68 -19.48
N GLN A 237 -15.83 -46.93 -20.46
CA GLN A 237 -15.19 -45.72 -20.92
C GLN A 237 -15.49 -44.55 -19.97
N LEU A 238 -14.44 -43.80 -19.64
CA LEU A 238 -14.47 -42.63 -18.78
C LEU A 238 -14.48 -41.34 -19.62
N PHE A 239 -15.35 -40.40 -19.24
CA PHE A 239 -15.44 -39.06 -19.82
C PHE A 239 -15.27 -38.01 -18.74
N MET A 240 -14.04 -37.48 -18.58
CA MET A 240 -13.75 -36.33 -17.71
C MET A 240 -14.14 -35.03 -18.41
N ILE A 241 -15.46 -34.84 -18.53
CA ILE A 241 -16.07 -33.69 -19.20
C ILE A 241 -16.72 -32.80 -18.13
N PRO A 242 -16.17 -31.60 -17.90
CA PRO A 242 -16.74 -30.61 -17.00
C PRO A 242 -18.17 -30.27 -17.42
N TYR A 243 -19.02 -29.97 -16.46
CA TYR A 243 -20.41 -29.61 -16.75
C TYR A 243 -20.92 -28.53 -15.82
N ILE A 244 -22.03 -27.87 -16.13
CA ILE A 244 -22.76 -26.99 -15.22
C ILE A 244 -24.24 -27.41 -15.19
N ASP A 245 -24.87 -27.30 -14.02
CA ASP A 245 -26.29 -27.63 -13.85
C ASP A 245 -27.14 -26.35 -13.87
N VAL A 246 -28.19 -26.36 -14.69
CA VAL A 246 -29.17 -25.27 -14.85
C VAL A 246 -30.55 -25.82 -14.50
N ARG A 247 -31.31 -25.11 -13.68
CA ARG A 247 -32.71 -25.41 -13.40
C ARG A 247 -33.61 -24.44 -14.15
N LEU A 248 -34.52 -24.97 -14.95
CA LEU A 248 -35.63 -24.23 -15.55
C LEU A 248 -36.79 -24.15 -14.57
N ILE A 249 -37.38 -22.97 -14.44
CA ILE A 249 -38.54 -22.72 -13.59
C ILE A 249 -39.64 -22.17 -14.48
N ALA A 250 -40.77 -22.88 -14.50
CA ALA A 250 -41.93 -22.52 -15.32
C ALA A 250 -42.70 -21.31 -14.75
N SER A 251 -43.58 -20.74 -15.57
CA SER A 251 -44.58 -19.77 -15.12
C SER A 251 -45.67 -20.41 -14.26
N ALA A 252 -46.55 -19.59 -13.67
CA ALA A 252 -47.59 -20.03 -12.73
C ALA A 252 -48.53 -21.11 -13.27
N ASP A 253 -48.76 -21.10 -14.58
CA ASP A 253 -49.71 -21.99 -15.27
C ASP A 253 -49.01 -22.98 -16.21
N GLY A 254 -47.66 -23.04 -16.19
CA GLY A 254 -46.82 -23.87 -17.04
C GLY A 254 -46.04 -24.93 -16.28
N GLU A 255 -45.52 -25.89 -17.01
CA GLU A 255 -44.63 -26.95 -16.55
C GLU A 255 -43.36 -26.98 -17.42
N ILE A 256 -42.28 -27.59 -16.91
CA ILE A 256 -41.08 -27.88 -17.70
C ILE A 256 -41.20 -29.30 -18.23
N ASP A 257 -41.69 -29.43 -19.46
CA ASP A 257 -41.73 -30.68 -20.21
C ASP A 257 -40.56 -30.77 -21.22
N ASP A 258 -40.48 -31.88 -21.95
CA ASP A 258 -39.43 -32.09 -22.96
C ASP A 258 -39.44 -31.01 -24.06
N ALA A 259 -40.61 -30.43 -24.37
CA ALA A 259 -40.74 -29.36 -25.35
C ALA A 259 -40.16 -28.04 -24.82
N ALA A 260 -40.39 -27.73 -23.54
CA ALA A 260 -39.78 -26.58 -22.88
C ALA A 260 -38.25 -26.72 -22.79
N MET A 261 -37.75 -27.92 -22.50
CA MET A 261 -36.31 -28.21 -22.50
C MET A 261 -35.69 -28.05 -23.89
N GLN A 262 -36.34 -28.54 -24.94
CA GLN A 262 -35.90 -28.33 -26.32
C GLN A 262 -35.97 -26.86 -26.73
N SER A 263 -36.98 -26.12 -26.26
CA SER A 263 -37.09 -24.68 -26.48
C SER A 263 -35.93 -23.93 -25.84
N PHE A 264 -35.53 -24.29 -24.62
CA PHE A 264 -34.35 -23.72 -23.96
C PHE A 264 -33.06 -24.05 -24.71
N ALA A 265 -32.86 -25.30 -25.12
CA ALA A 265 -31.69 -25.70 -25.90
C ALA A 265 -31.59 -24.93 -27.24
N ALA A 266 -32.73 -24.62 -27.87
CA ALA A 266 -32.79 -23.84 -29.11
C ALA A 266 -32.60 -22.33 -28.90
N ALA A 267 -32.70 -21.83 -27.66
CA ALA A 267 -32.56 -20.41 -27.35
C ALA A 267 -31.10 -19.91 -27.46
N GLY A 268 -30.13 -20.82 -27.52
CA GLY A 268 -28.71 -20.46 -27.54
C GLY A 268 -28.20 -20.13 -26.14
N VAL A 269 -27.17 -20.84 -25.71
CA VAL A 269 -26.53 -20.64 -24.40
C VAL A 269 -25.03 -20.52 -24.62
N THR A 270 -24.47 -19.43 -24.12
CA THR A 270 -23.06 -19.10 -24.27
C THR A 270 -22.45 -18.87 -22.90
N LEU A 271 -21.31 -19.51 -22.63
CA LEU A 271 -20.58 -19.31 -21.38
C LEU A 271 -19.39 -18.38 -21.64
N LEU A 272 -19.32 -17.27 -20.92
CA LEU A 272 -18.28 -16.26 -21.08
C LEU A 272 -17.43 -16.16 -19.81
N ARG A 273 -16.10 -16.32 -19.90
CA ARG A 273 -15.16 -15.92 -18.86
C ARG A 273 -14.88 -14.42 -19.02
N LYS A 274 -15.14 -13.64 -17.97
CA LYS A 274 -14.90 -12.19 -17.95
C LYS A 274 -13.41 -11.89 -17.80
N GLU A 275 -12.89 -11.07 -18.70
CA GLU A 275 -11.49 -10.60 -18.64
C GLU A 275 -11.38 -9.11 -19.00
N THR A 276 -10.30 -8.48 -18.54
CA THR A 276 -10.02 -7.06 -18.81
C THR A 276 -9.75 -6.78 -20.30
N SER A 277 -9.19 -7.75 -21.01
CA SER A 277 -8.87 -7.70 -22.46
C SER A 277 -10.07 -7.96 -23.37
N GLY A 278 -11.23 -8.32 -22.81
CA GLY A 278 -12.43 -8.75 -23.53
C GLY A 278 -12.86 -10.15 -23.10
N ASP A 279 -14.17 -10.40 -23.07
CA ASP A 279 -14.73 -11.68 -22.63
C ASP A 279 -14.29 -12.83 -23.56
N VAL A 280 -13.95 -13.96 -22.95
CA VAL A 280 -13.59 -15.20 -23.64
C VAL A 280 -14.78 -16.15 -23.62
N GLU A 281 -15.17 -16.65 -24.79
CA GLU A 281 -16.22 -17.67 -24.89
C GLU A 281 -15.64 -19.05 -24.61
N ILE A 282 -16.29 -19.79 -23.72
CA ILE A 282 -15.91 -21.14 -23.33
C ILE A 282 -16.83 -22.11 -24.06
N SER A 283 -16.22 -22.97 -24.86
CA SER A 283 -16.94 -23.88 -25.75
C SER A 283 -17.74 -24.91 -24.95
N LEU A 284 -18.98 -25.13 -25.37
CA LEU A 284 -19.77 -26.28 -24.94
C LEU A 284 -19.35 -27.52 -25.75
N MET A 285 -19.50 -28.70 -25.15
CA MET A 285 -19.34 -29.97 -25.87
C MET A 285 -20.32 -30.05 -27.05
N THR A 286 -19.93 -30.80 -28.07
CA THR A 286 -20.79 -31.10 -29.23
C THR A 286 -21.29 -32.54 -29.16
N ASP A 287 -22.55 -32.74 -29.53
CA ASP A 287 -23.14 -34.08 -29.66
C ASP A 287 -22.31 -34.94 -30.65
N SER A 288 -21.94 -36.15 -30.21
CA SER A 288 -21.30 -37.15 -31.07
C SER A 288 -22.26 -38.30 -31.38
N ALA A 289 -22.19 -38.81 -32.61
CA ALA A 289 -22.94 -40.01 -33.01
C ALA A 289 -22.13 -41.30 -32.78
N ASP A 290 -20.81 -41.17 -32.59
CA ASP A 290 -19.86 -42.29 -32.49
C ASP A 290 -19.39 -42.51 -31.04
N GLU A 291 -19.53 -41.50 -30.17
CA GLU A 291 -19.17 -41.52 -28.75
C GLU A 291 -20.37 -41.06 -27.92
N PRO A 292 -20.57 -41.58 -26.69
CA PRO A 292 -21.67 -41.15 -25.82
C PRO A 292 -21.37 -39.78 -25.19
N GLN A 293 -21.38 -38.75 -26.04
CA GLN A 293 -21.13 -37.35 -25.70
C GLN A 293 -22.31 -36.48 -26.13
N LYS A 294 -22.73 -35.58 -25.24
CA LYS A 294 -23.85 -34.67 -25.45
C LYS A 294 -23.46 -33.25 -25.07
N THR A 295 -24.00 -32.26 -25.77
CA THR A 295 -23.96 -30.85 -25.37
C THR A 295 -24.72 -30.64 -24.07
N TRP A 296 -25.87 -31.31 -23.92
CA TRP A 296 -26.67 -31.26 -22.71
C TRP A 296 -27.52 -32.52 -22.51
N ILE A 297 -27.90 -32.79 -21.27
CA ILE A 297 -28.89 -33.82 -20.93
C ILE A 297 -29.93 -33.29 -19.92
N SER A 298 -31.10 -33.93 -19.87
CA SER A 298 -32.08 -33.72 -18.81
C SER A 298 -31.73 -34.58 -17.60
N LEU A 299 -31.76 -34.00 -16.40
CA LEU A 299 -31.63 -34.72 -15.13
C LEU A 299 -33.00 -34.99 -14.46
N GLY A 300 -34.11 -34.64 -15.13
CA GLY A 300 -35.45 -34.63 -14.54
C GLY A 300 -35.73 -33.37 -13.70
N ASP A 301 -36.98 -33.20 -13.27
CA ASP A 301 -37.44 -32.09 -12.42
C ASP A 301 -37.05 -30.68 -12.92
N GLY A 302 -37.05 -30.49 -14.25
CA GLY A 302 -36.70 -29.23 -14.90
C GLY A 302 -35.20 -28.89 -14.86
N LYS A 303 -34.33 -29.82 -14.46
CA LYS A 303 -32.87 -29.63 -14.47
C LYS A 303 -32.24 -30.11 -15.76
N LEU A 304 -31.30 -29.32 -16.27
CA LEU A 304 -30.44 -29.64 -17.39
C LEU A 304 -28.99 -29.59 -16.94
N ARG A 305 -28.18 -30.47 -17.50
CA ARG A 305 -26.73 -30.45 -17.38
C ARG A 305 -26.14 -30.05 -18.71
N LEU A 306 -25.35 -28.98 -18.73
CA LEU A 306 -24.61 -28.49 -19.90
C LEU A 306 -23.17 -28.95 -19.78
N PHE A 307 -22.61 -29.59 -20.81
CA PHE A 307 -21.24 -30.06 -20.81
C PHE A 307 -20.32 -29.05 -21.49
N LEU A 308 -19.17 -28.77 -20.88
CA LEU A 308 -18.14 -27.86 -21.37
C LEU A 308 -17.06 -28.68 -22.09
N ASP A 309 -16.48 -28.14 -23.15
CA ASP A 309 -15.36 -28.80 -23.83
C ASP A 309 -14.10 -28.72 -22.95
N PRO A 310 -13.59 -29.86 -22.44
CA PRO A 310 -12.36 -29.86 -21.64
C PRO A 310 -11.12 -29.49 -22.45
N ASN A 311 -11.19 -29.51 -23.79
CA ASN A 311 -10.07 -29.20 -24.69
C ASN A 311 -10.18 -27.80 -25.30
N ASP A 312 -11.03 -26.93 -24.74
CA ASP A 312 -11.10 -25.53 -25.17
C ASP A 312 -9.71 -24.88 -25.13
N SER A 313 -9.34 -24.17 -26.20
CA SER A 313 -8.01 -23.58 -26.34
C SER A 313 -7.68 -22.53 -25.28
N ASP A 314 -8.69 -21.86 -24.73
CA ASP A 314 -8.55 -20.84 -23.70
C ASP A 314 -8.66 -21.41 -22.28
N GLY A 315 -9.03 -22.69 -22.17
CA GLY A 315 -9.07 -23.48 -20.95
C GLY A 315 -10.11 -23.03 -19.92
N ILE A 316 -10.37 -23.91 -18.95
CA ILE A 316 -11.18 -23.58 -17.77
C ILE A 316 -10.23 -23.20 -16.63
N THR A 317 -10.24 -21.95 -16.22
CA THR A 317 -9.31 -21.38 -15.22
C THR A 317 -10.08 -20.55 -14.19
N ALA A 318 -9.42 -20.11 -13.11
CA ALA A 318 -10.02 -19.15 -12.20
C ALA A 318 -10.50 -17.88 -12.93
N GLY A 319 -11.62 -17.32 -12.50
CA GLY A 319 -12.27 -16.17 -13.13
C GLY A 319 -13.77 -16.11 -12.90
N THR A 320 -14.39 -15.00 -13.31
CA THR A 320 -15.86 -14.88 -13.27
C THR A 320 -16.46 -15.37 -14.57
N TYR A 321 -17.34 -16.36 -14.48
CA TYR A 321 -18.03 -16.95 -15.61
C TYR A 321 -19.46 -16.42 -15.66
N VAL A 322 -19.94 -16.12 -16.87
CA VAL A 322 -21.28 -15.61 -17.13
C VAL A 322 -21.95 -16.48 -18.18
N LEU A 323 -23.00 -17.18 -17.76
CA LEU A 323 -23.92 -17.87 -18.63
C LEU A 323 -24.90 -16.86 -19.25
N LEU A 324 -24.83 -16.66 -20.55
CA LEU A 324 -25.76 -15.86 -21.33
C LEU A 324 -26.77 -16.79 -22.02
N VAL A 325 -28.07 -16.53 -21.80
CA VAL A 325 -29.14 -17.12 -22.62
C VAL A 325 -29.50 -16.11 -23.71
N GLU A 326 -29.15 -16.41 -24.95
CA GLU A 326 -29.15 -15.45 -26.05
C GLU A 326 -30.58 -15.04 -26.44
N ASN A 327 -31.46 -16.02 -26.65
CA ASN A 327 -32.83 -15.81 -27.10
C ASN A 327 -33.85 -16.24 -26.02
N THR A 328 -35.13 -15.99 -26.27
CA THR A 328 -36.23 -16.44 -25.40
C THR A 328 -36.52 -17.93 -25.58
N TRP A 329 -37.00 -18.57 -24.51
CA TRP A 329 -37.55 -19.93 -24.52
C TRP A 329 -38.95 -19.97 -23.90
N GLU A 330 -39.70 -21.04 -24.16
CA GLU A 330 -41.09 -21.18 -23.73
C GLU A 330 -41.29 -22.37 -22.79
N ASP A 331 -42.19 -22.22 -21.81
CA ASP A 331 -42.70 -23.34 -21.01
C ASP A 331 -43.90 -24.03 -21.67
N SER A 332 -44.46 -25.08 -21.05
CA SER A 332 -45.57 -25.85 -21.61
C SER A 332 -46.86 -25.05 -21.83
N SER A 333 -46.98 -23.85 -21.24
CA SER A 333 -48.12 -22.94 -21.43
C SER A 333 -47.94 -21.99 -22.62
N GLY A 334 -46.73 -21.95 -23.20
CA GLY A 334 -46.30 -20.99 -24.22
C GLY A 334 -45.90 -19.62 -23.64
N ALA A 335 -45.66 -19.53 -22.33
CA ALA A 335 -45.14 -18.31 -21.73
C ALA A 335 -43.65 -18.14 -22.09
N THR A 336 -43.25 -16.96 -22.55
CA THR A 336 -41.87 -16.69 -22.98
C THR A 336 -41.02 -16.13 -21.83
N SER A 337 -39.77 -16.61 -21.73
CA SER A 337 -38.77 -16.06 -20.84
C SER A 337 -38.28 -14.67 -21.31
N ASP A 338 -37.47 -14.01 -20.48
CA ASP A 338 -36.81 -12.77 -20.88
C ASP A 338 -35.57 -13.06 -21.74
N GLU A 339 -35.38 -12.25 -22.78
CA GLU A 339 -34.24 -12.32 -23.70
C GLU A 339 -32.95 -11.78 -23.07
N GLY A 340 -31.80 -12.36 -23.44
CA GLY A 340 -30.47 -11.83 -23.09
C GLY A 340 -30.14 -11.85 -21.60
N LYS A 341 -30.71 -12.79 -20.83
CA LYS A 341 -30.44 -12.89 -19.38
C LYS A 341 -29.10 -13.53 -19.11
N THR A 342 -28.41 -13.00 -18.11
CA THR A 342 -27.08 -13.45 -17.69
C THR A 342 -27.11 -13.95 -16.25
N TYR A 343 -26.38 -15.03 -15.98
CA TYR A 343 -26.21 -15.62 -14.66
C TYR A 343 -24.72 -15.88 -14.45
N SER A 344 -24.19 -15.61 -13.26
CA SER A 344 -22.75 -15.68 -13.04
C SER A 344 -22.36 -16.59 -11.88
N PHE A 345 -21.17 -17.17 -11.96
CA PHE A 345 -20.47 -17.83 -10.87
C PHE A 345 -18.98 -17.52 -10.98
N THR A 346 -18.21 -17.81 -9.93
CA THR A 346 -16.76 -17.57 -9.93
C THR A 346 -16.01 -18.86 -9.70
N LEU A 347 -14.98 -19.10 -10.50
CA LEU A 347 -13.97 -20.12 -10.24
C LEU A 347 -12.79 -19.47 -9.53
N VAL A 348 -12.31 -20.12 -8.48
CA VAL A 348 -11.13 -19.68 -7.72
C VAL A 348 -10.14 -20.82 -7.61
N ASP A 349 -8.87 -20.45 -7.55
CA ASP A 349 -7.77 -21.36 -7.27
C ASP A 349 -7.39 -21.28 -5.78
N PRO A 350 -6.72 -22.30 -5.23
CA PRO A 350 -6.23 -22.28 -3.86
C PRO A 350 -5.17 -21.19 -3.65
N GLU A 351 -5.08 -20.67 -2.43
CA GLU A 351 -4.14 -19.59 -2.08
C GLU A 351 -3.14 -20.02 -1.02
N ALA A 352 -1.91 -19.53 -1.13
CA ALA A 352 -0.89 -19.59 -0.09
C ALA A 352 -0.55 -18.18 0.40
N GLN A 353 -0.27 -18.01 1.70
CA GLN A 353 0.10 -16.72 2.29
C GLN A 353 1.29 -16.87 3.22
N VAL A 354 2.25 -15.94 3.13
CA VAL A 354 3.37 -15.91 4.07
C VAL A 354 2.93 -15.18 5.34
N SER A 355 3.20 -15.78 6.49
CA SER A 355 2.73 -15.30 7.79
C SER A 355 3.83 -15.02 8.82
N SER A 356 5.02 -15.59 8.65
CA SER A 356 6.19 -15.33 9.49
C SER A 356 7.48 -15.67 8.73
N PRO A 357 8.61 -14.98 8.97
CA PRO A 357 8.78 -13.85 9.90
C PRO A 357 8.22 -12.52 9.36
N PHE A 358 8.04 -12.43 8.05
CA PHE A 358 7.36 -11.33 7.35
C PHE A 358 6.00 -11.78 6.85
N THR A 359 5.19 -10.85 6.34
CA THR A 359 3.86 -11.15 5.79
C THR A 359 3.68 -10.51 4.43
N ASP A 360 2.74 -11.02 3.63
CA ASP A 360 2.41 -10.42 2.32
C ASP A 360 2.02 -8.92 2.43
N ASN A 361 1.45 -8.51 3.57
CA ASN A 361 1.04 -7.12 3.83
C ASN A 361 2.15 -6.25 4.46
N ALA A 362 3.22 -6.87 4.96
CA ALA A 362 4.39 -6.22 5.54
C ALA A 362 5.64 -6.96 5.05
N PRO A 363 6.05 -6.70 3.79
CA PRO A 363 7.07 -7.51 3.13
C PRO A 363 8.49 -7.21 3.62
N ALA A 364 8.68 -6.16 4.43
CA ALA A 364 9.96 -5.80 5.03
C ALA A 364 9.92 -5.98 6.55
N ILE A 365 11.00 -6.52 7.11
CA ILE A 365 11.17 -6.73 8.55
C ILE A 365 12.61 -6.48 8.97
N ASP A 366 12.81 -5.87 10.13
CA ASP A 366 14.14 -5.69 10.74
C ASP A 366 14.80 -7.05 11.07
N VAL A 367 16.09 -7.15 10.79
CA VAL A 367 16.91 -8.36 10.94
C VAL A 367 16.93 -8.90 12.37
N ASN A 368 16.94 -8.03 13.38
CA ASN A 368 16.95 -8.48 14.77
C ASN A 368 15.56 -8.97 15.18
N VAL A 369 14.49 -8.38 14.64
CA VAL A 369 13.13 -8.86 14.84
C VAL A 369 12.94 -10.22 14.19
N ALA A 370 13.36 -10.40 12.94
CA ALA A 370 13.30 -11.69 12.25
C ALA A 370 14.09 -12.78 13.00
N ASN A 371 15.31 -12.47 13.44
CA ASN A 371 16.16 -13.40 14.18
C ASN A 371 15.68 -13.66 15.62
N LYS A 372 14.96 -12.73 16.24
CA LYS A 372 14.35 -12.95 17.56
C LYS A 372 13.30 -14.06 17.51
N VAL A 373 12.48 -14.06 16.46
CA VAL A 373 11.46 -15.10 16.24
C VAL A 373 12.11 -16.47 16.07
N ILE A 374 13.25 -16.54 15.36
CA ILE A 374 14.03 -17.79 15.20
C ILE A 374 14.60 -18.27 16.55
N ALA A 375 15.18 -17.36 17.33
CA ALA A 375 15.78 -17.69 18.61
C ALA A 375 14.75 -18.25 19.61
N ASP A 376 13.52 -17.73 19.59
CA ASP A 376 12.42 -18.21 20.43
C ASP A 376 11.93 -19.61 20.01
N ASP A 377 12.16 -20.01 18.76
CA ASP A 377 11.62 -21.25 18.18
C ASP A 377 12.60 -22.44 18.16
N GLY A 378 13.83 -22.25 18.65
CA GLY A 378 14.84 -23.31 18.73
C GLY A 378 16.04 -23.14 17.80
N GLY A 379 16.13 -22.03 17.06
CA GLY A 379 17.38 -21.56 16.45
C GLY A 379 17.62 -21.87 14.97
N ASN A 380 16.67 -22.50 14.26
CA ASN A 380 16.72 -22.65 12.81
C ASN A 380 15.81 -21.60 12.16
N ALA A 381 16.29 -20.95 11.09
CA ALA A 381 15.47 -20.05 10.31
C ALA A 381 14.27 -20.79 9.71
N PHE A 382 13.12 -20.14 9.65
CA PHE A 382 11.91 -20.77 9.15
C PHE A 382 11.02 -19.76 8.42
N ILE A 383 10.07 -20.28 7.65
CA ILE A 383 8.98 -19.51 7.03
C ILE A 383 7.67 -20.22 7.34
N ASP A 384 6.67 -19.46 7.78
CA ASP A 384 5.32 -19.98 8.00
C ASP A 384 4.41 -19.63 6.83
N ILE A 385 3.82 -20.65 6.24
CA ILE A 385 2.85 -20.53 5.15
C ILE A 385 1.46 -20.92 5.65
N ILE A 386 0.46 -20.12 5.28
CA ILE A 386 -0.96 -20.43 5.48
C ILE A 386 -1.54 -20.86 4.14
N TYR A 387 -2.05 -22.08 4.07
CA TYR A 387 -2.75 -22.61 2.89
C TYR A 387 -4.25 -22.47 3.03
N LYS A 388 -4.92 -22.09 1.94
CA LYS A 388 -6.37 -21.90 1.88
C LYS A 388 -6.96 -22.70 0.73
N ALA A 389 -7.70 -23.74 1.08
CA ALA A 389 -8.47 -24.52 0.12
C ALA A 389 -9.55 -23.65 -0.56
N THR A 390 -10.00 -24.08 -1.73
CA THR A 390 -11.10 -23.44 -2.42
C THR A 390 -12.44 -23.68 -1.70
N PRO A 391 -13.45 -22.80 -1.86
CA PRO A 391 -14.75 -22.97 -1.22
C PRO A 391 -15.38 -24.32 -1.57
N GLY A 392 -15.78 -25.07 -0.54
CA GLY A 392 -16.37 -26.40 -0.67
C GLY A 392 -15.36 -27.57 -0.62
N SER A 393 -14.06 -27.27 -0.55
CA SER A 393 -12.98 -28.24 -0.37
C SER A 393 -12.28 -28.04 0.98
N SER A 394 -11.52 -29.04 1.42
CA SER A 394 -10.56 -28.94 2.53
C SER A 394 -9.13 -29.12 2.01
N LEU A 395 -8.11 -28.82 2.81
CA LEU A 395 -6.71 -29.04 2.43
C LEU A 395 -6.44 -30.54 2.23
N ASP A 396 -5.65 -30.90 1.21
CA ASP A 396 -5.06 -32.23 1.14
C ASP A 396 -3.73 -32.23 1.88
N TYR A 397 -3.77 -32.63 3.15
CA TYR A 397 -2.59 -32.72 4.02
C TYR A 397 -1.51 -33.67 3.47
N ALA A 398 -1.88 -34.67 2.67
CA ALA A 398 -0.91 -35.60 2.10
C ALA A 398 0.01 -34.89 1.10
N SER A 399 -0.53 -33.95 0.32
CA SER A 399 0.24 -33.14 -0.65
C SER A 399 1.10 -32.04 -0.03
N ILE A 400 0.83 -31.65 1.22
CA ILE A 400 1.59 -30.61 1.93
C ILE A 400 2.68 -31.23 2.81
N LEU A 401 2.42 -32.44 3.33
CA LEU A 401 3.34 -33.14 4.24
C LEU A 401 4.19 -34.18 3.51
N ASP A 402 4.23 -34.13 2.18
CA ASP A 402 5.13 -34.96 1.40
C ASP A 402 6.57 -34.38 1.39
N ALA A 403 7.42 -34.91 0.51
CA ALA A 403 8.84 -34.56 0.44
C ALA A 403 9.16 -33.58 -0.70
N GLY A 404 8.20 -33.30 -1.57
CA GLY A 404 8.30 -32.27 -2.59
C GLY A 404 8.27 -30.88 -1.96
N GLN A 405 8.61 -29.87 -2.76
CA GLN A 405 8.68 -28.49 -2.29
C GLN A 405 7.44 -27.72 -2.73
N GLU A 406 6.76 -27.03 -1.82
CA GLU A 406 5.69 -26.11 -2.15
C GLU A 406 6.20 -24.74 -2.61
N PHE A 407 7.42 -24.38 -2.20
CA PHE A 407 8.11 -23.18 -2.64
C PHE A 407 9.63 -23.34 -2.59
N SER A 408 10.33 -22.43 -3.26
CA SER A 408 11.79 -22.36 -3.25
C SER A 408 12.29 -20.93 -3.04
N ILE A 409 13.44 -20.81 -2.36
CA ILE A 409 14.20 -19.57 -2.24
C ILE A 409 15.61 -19.84 -2.76
N ALA A 410 16.14 -18.93 -3.57
CA ALA A 410 17.50 -19.06 -4.09
C ALA A 410 18.52 -19.14 -2.93
N GLY A 411 19.26 -20.24 -2.85
CA GLY A 411 20.35 -20.42 -1.87
C GLY A 411 19.91 -20.89 -0.48
N ILE A 412 18.62 -21.13 -0.23
CA ILE A 412 18.11 -21.68 1.04
C ILE A 412 17.28 -22.92 0.73
N ASP A 413 17.62 -24.04 1.38
CA ASP A 413 16.87 -25.30 1.28
C ASP A 413 16.01 -25.49 2.54
N PHE A 414 14.75 -25.87 2.34
CA PHE A 414 13.75 -26.04 3.40
C PHE A 414 13.30 -27.51 3.58
N GLY A 415 13.94 -28.47 2.89
CA GLY A 415 13.72 -29.90 3.11
C GLY A 415 12.38 -30.47 2.67
N GLY A 416 11.46 -29.64 2.16
CA GLY A 416 10.16 -30.04 1.59
C GLY A 416 9.07 -30.32 2.63
N THR A 417 9.36 -31.04 3.71
CA THR A 417 8.32 -31.44 4.68
C THR A 417 8.15 -30.42 5.82
N PRO A 418 7.00 -29.72 5.93
CA PRO A 418 6.76 -28.74 6.98
C PRO A 418 6.27 -29.37 8.31
N THR A 419 6.29 -28.55 9.37
CA THR A 419 5.66 -28.84 10.65
C THR A 419 4.30 -28.11 10.75
N PRO A 420 3.17 -28.81 10.95
CA PRO A 420 1.87 -28.15 11.13
C PRO A 420 1.82 -27.33 12.43
N ILE A 421 1.19 -26.16 12.37
CA ILE A 421 1.05 -25.22 13.49
C ILE A 421 -0.44 -25.00 13.75
N ALA A 422 -0.89 -25.33 14.96
CA ALA A 422 -2.25 -25.06 15.41
C ALA A 422 -2.30 -23.86 16.34
N ILE A 423 -3.40 -23.10 16.29
CA ILE A 423 -3.69 -22.08 17.29
C ILE A 423 -4.33 -22.78 18.49
N VAL A 424 -3.71 -22.66 19.66
CA VAL A 424 -4.22 -23.16 20.93
C VAL A 424 -4.58 -21.97 21.79
N ILE A 425 -5.78 -21.99 22.37
CA ILE A 425 -6.22 -20.93 23.28
C ILE A 425 -6.04 -21.46 24.71
N ASP A 426 -5.24 -20.75 25.51
CA ASP A 426 -4.99 -21.15 26.89
C ASP A 426 -6.20 -20.93 27.82
N ASP A 427 -6.09 -21.39 29.07
CA ASP A 427 -7.12 -21.26 30.11
C ASP A 427 -7.50 -19.80 30.45
N ILE A 428 -6.74 -18.83 29.98
CA ILE A 428 -6.90 -17.38 30.19
C ILE A 428 -7.47 -16.71 28.93
N GLY A 429 -7.57 -17.43 27.81
CA GLY A 429 -8.10 -16.94 26.54
C GLY A 429 -7.05 -16.32 25.62
N ILE A 430 -5.75 -16.54 25.87
CA ILE A 430 -4.67 -16.05 25.02
C ILE A 430 -4.38 -17.12 23.95
N PRO A 431 -4.46 -16.78 22.66
CA PRO A 431 -4.04 -17.67 21.59
C PRO A 431 -2.51 -17.77 21.56
N SER A 432 -1.99 -18.98 21.52
CA SER A 432 -0.61 -19.34 21.22
C SER A 432 -0.56 -20.21 19.97
N TYR A 433 0.58 -20.20 19.30
CA TYR A 433 0.86 -21.10 18.18
C TYR A 433 1.62 -22.31 18.72
N GLU A 434 1.07 -23.50 18.54
CA GLU A 434 1.69 -24.75 19.01
C GLU A 434 1.97 -25.69 17.83
N LYS A 435 3.20 -26.21 17.79
CA LYS A 435 3.64 -27.23 16.84
C LYS A 435 2.86 -28.52 17.07
N GLN A 436 2.36 -29.12 16.00
CA GLN A 436 1.65 -30.38 16.03
C GLN A 436 2.60 -31.51 15.61
N GLU A 437 2.72 -32.54 16.45
CA GLU A 437 3.59 -33.69 16.24
C GLU A 437 2.77 -34.93 15.89
N GLN A 438 3.18 -35.69 14.86
CA GLN A 438 2.48 -36.91 14.43
C GLN A 438 2.43 -38.00 15.53
N GLY A 439 3.48 -38.07 16.36
CA GLY A 439 3.57 -39.06 17.43
C GLY A 439 3.59 -40.51 16.91
N SER A 440 2.65 -41.33 17.38
CA SER A 440 2.53 -42.74 16.97
C SER A 440 1.35 -43.02 16.03
N LEU A 441 0.68 -41.96 15.55
CA LEU A 441 -0.46 -42.09 14.63
C LEU A 441 0.01 -42.55 13.25
N THR A 442 -0.84 -43.28 12.55
CA THR A 442 -0.65 -43.49 11.11
C THR A 442 -0.82 -42.18 10.35
N ALA A 443 -0.33 -42.11 9.10
CA ALA A 443 -0.48 -40.89 8.28
C ALA A 443 -1.96 -40.50 8.09
N GLU A 444 -2.83 -41.49 7.90
CA GLU A 444 -4.27 -41.26 7.72
C GLU A 444 -4.96 -40.74 8.99
N GLU A 445 -4.67 -41.34 10.15
CA GLU A 445 -5.14 -40.84 11.44
C GLU A 445 -4.61 -39.43 11.74
N TRP A 446 -3.38 -39.16 11.32
CA TRP A 446 -2.74 -37.86 11.49
C TRP A 446 -3.42 -36.77 10.65
N TYR A 447 -3.66 -37.01 9.38
CA TYR A 447 -4.34 -36.06 8.50
C TYR A 447 -5.78 -35.79 8.95
N THR A 448 -6.47 -36.83 9.44
CA THR A 448 -7.80 -36.69 10.03
C THR A 448 -7.76 -35.75 11.25
N GLN A 449 -6.78 -35.92 12.14
CA GLN A 449 -6.64 -35.06 13.31
C GLN A 449 -6.36 -33.60 12.92
N LEU A 450 -5.48 -33.36 11.95
CA LEU A 450 -5.19 -32.01 11.47
C LEU A 450 -6.43 -31.34 10.87
N GLY A 451 -7.22 -32.10 10.10
CA GLY A 451 -8.51 -31.65 9.56
C GLY A 451 -9.53 -31.30 10.63
N ASP A 452 -9.69 -32.15 11.66
CA ASP A 452 -10.61 -31.91 12.78
C ASP A 452 -10.21 -30.66 13.60
N GLN A 453 -8.91 -30.38 13.70
CA GLN A 453 -8.37 -29.18 14.34
C GLN A 453 -8.42 -27.93 13.44
N GLY A 454 -8.68 -28.09 12.14
CA GLY A 454 -8.68 -26.99 11.18
C GLY A 454 -7.29 -26.36 10.98
N VAL A 455 -6.24 -27.17 10.99
CA VAL A 455 -4.86 -26.67 10.81
C VAL A 455 -4.66 -26.20 9.38
N THR A 456 -4.25 -24.94 9.21
CA THR A 456 -3.97 -24.31 7.91
C THR A 456 -2.58 -23.69 7.82
N GLN A 457 -1.85 -23.59 8.94
CA GLN A 457 -0.52 -22.97 9.00
C GLN A 457 0.56 -24.04 9.13
N PHE A 458 1.63 -23.88 8.36
CA PHE A 458 2.71 -24.85 8.24
C PHE A 458 4.06 -24.13 8.28
N ARG A 459 4.96 -24.63 9.12
CA ARG A 459 6.31 -24.09 9.32
C ARG A 459 7.34 -24.89 8.53
N TYR A 460 8.05 -24.21 7.67
CA TYR A 460 9.15 -24.75 6.87
C TYR A 460 10.47 -24.31 7.48
N TYR A 461 11.29 -25.24 7.95
CA TYR A 461 12.60 -24.94 8.51
C TYR A 461 13.67 -24.99 7.43
N ALA A 462 14.57 -24.01 7.45
CA ALA A 462 15.78 -24.06 6.65
C ALA A 462 16.74 -25.12 7.22
N ASP A 463 17.36 -25.91 6.33
CA ASP A 463 18.21 -27.03 6.72
C ASP A 463 19.51 -26.60 7.41
N SER A 464 20.05 -25.43 7.06
CA SER A 464 21.36 -24.97 7.53
C SER A 464 21.42 -23.50 7.93
N LEU A 465 20.35 -22.73 7.69
CA LEU A 465 20.29 -21.32 8.05
C LEU A 465 19.80 -21.18 9.49
N THR A 466 20.55 -20.47 10.33
CA THR A 466 20.24 -20.25 11.75
C THR A 466 19.89 -18.79 12.07
N GLU A 467 20.27 -17.87 11.20
CA GLU A 467 19.93 -16.45 11.28
C GLU A 467 19.77 -15.90 9.86
N PHE A 468 18.83 -14.98 9.66
CA PHE A 468 18.76 -14.15 8.47
C PHE A 468 19.83 -13.05 8.52
N SER A 469 20.44 -12.79 7.36
CA SER A 469 21.22 -11.58 7.09
C SER A 469 20.35 -10.58 6.32
N PRO A 470 20.63 -9.27 6.40
CA PRO A 470 19.96 -8.27 5.59
C PRO A 470 20.12 -8.56 4.09
N ASP A 471 19.00 -8.81 3.41
CA ASP A 471 18.97 -9.16 1.98
C ASP A 471 17.53 -9.12 1.45
N THR A 472 17.38 -9.25 0.13
CA THR A 472 16.10 -9.48 -0.54
C THR A 472 15.86 -10.97 -0.71
N ILE A 473 14.73 -11.45 -0.20
CA ILE A 473 14.31 -12.85 -0.28
C ILE A 473 13.18 -12.97 -1.30
N THR A 474 13.40 -13.73 -2.37
CA THR A 474 12.35 -14.05 -3.34
C THR A 474 11.89 -15.50 -3.14
N LEU A 475 10.63 -15.67 -2.73
CA LEU A 475 9.95 -16.95 -2.61
C LEU A 475 9.24 -17.24 -3.93
N ASN A 476 9.51 -18.40 -4.52
CA ASN A 476 8.81 -18.89 -5.70
C ASN A 476 7.97 -20.09 -5.28
N PHE A 477 6.65 -19.91 -5.18
CA PHE A 477 5.71 -21.00 -4.99
C PHE A 477 5.66 -21.87 -6.25
N ASN A 478 5.60 -23.17 -6.04
CA ASN A 478 5.55 -24.15 -7.12
C ASN A 478 4.09 -24.43 -7.51
N ALA A 479 3.86 -24.62 -8.80
CA ALA A 479 2.60 -25.18 -9.27
C ALA A 479 2.53 -26.66 -8.87
N PHE A 480 1.33 -27.16 -8.59
CA PHE A 480 1.14 -28.56 -8.23
C PHE A 480 1.54 -29.50 -9.38
N ASP A 481 2.40 -30.48 -9.07
CA ASP A 481 2.80 -31.57 -9.96
C ASP A 481 2.83 -32.90 -9.19
N ALA A 482 1.83 -33.73 -9.43
CA ALA A 482 1.71 -35.05 -8.80
C ALA A 482 2.86 -36.02 -9.15
N GLY A 483 3.63 -35.77 -10.21
CA GLY A 483 4.72 -36.62 -10.67
C GLY A 483 5.99 -36.50 -9.82
N ASN A 484 6.24 -35.34 -9.23
CA ASN A 484 7.39 -35.06 -8.36
C ASN A 484 7.00 -34.65 -6.93
N GLY A 485 5.71 -34.39 -6.66
CA GLY A 485 5.22 -33.93 -5.36
C GLY A 485 5.42 -32.43 -5.12
N GLU A 486 5.81 -31.64 -6.14
CA GLU A 486 5.95 -30.20 -5.96
C GLU A 486 4.58 -29.51 -5.89
N GLY A 487 4.51 -28.41 -5.12
CA GLY A 487 3.26 -27.70 -4.87
C GLY A 487 2.31 -28.49 -3.97
N TRP A 488 1.06 -28.06 -3.88
CA TRP A 488 0.06 -28.70 -3.03
C TRP A 488 -1.32 -28.67 -3.70
N VAL A 489 -2.24 -29.53 -3.24
CA VAL A 489 -3.60 -29.64 -3.78
C VAL A 489 -4.63 -29.58 -2.64
N ASP A 490 -5.86 -29.22 -2.95
CA ASP A 490 -6.99 -29.40 -2.02
C ASP A 490 -7.80 -30.66 -2.37
N THR A 491 -8.73 -31.07 -1.50
CA THR A 491 -9.56 -32.27 -1.72
C THR A 491 -10.49 -32.17 -2.95
N GLY A 492 -10.64 -30.98 -3.53
CA GLY A 492 -11.37 -30.75 -4.77
C GLY A 492 -10.49 -30.84 -6.01
N ALA A 493 -9.26 -31.35 -5.89
CA ALA A 493 -8.26 -31.41 -6.96
C ALA A 493 -7.88 -30.02 -7.49
N ASN A 494 -7.97 -28.97 -6.67
CA ASN A 494 -7.46 -27.66 -7.04
C ASN A 494 -5.98 -27.59 -6.65
N GLY A 495 -5.10 -27.64 -7.64
CA GLY A 495 -3.65 -27.54 -7.42
C GLY A 495 -3.15 -26.10 -7.31
N SER A 496 -2.11 -25.90 -6.50
CA SER A 496 -1.37 -24.65 -6.36
C SER A 496 -0.85 -24.14 -7.71
N LYS A 497 -0.69 -22.83 -7.82
CA LYS A 497 -0.16 -22.16 -9.01
C LYS A 497 1.22 -21.58 -8.73
N ALA A 498 2.04 -21.50 -9.77
CA ALA A 498 3.34 -20.85 -9.67
C ALA A 498 3.13 -19.35 -9.40
N ASP A 499 3.78 -18.85 -8.34
CA ASP A 499 3.69 -17.47 -7.88
C ASP A 499 5.05 -17.04 -7.32
N SER A 500 5.41 -15.76 -7.46
CA SER A 500 6.69 -15.25 -6.98
C SER A 500 6.47 -14.01 -6.13
N ARG A 501 7.04 -14.01 -4.93
CA ARG A 501 6.89 -12.94 -3.94
C ARG A 501 8.24 -12.50 -3.42
N THR A 502 8.41 -11.20 -3.24
CA THR A 502 9.65 -10.61 -2.77
C THR A 502 9.46 -9.97 -1.40
N PHE A 503 10.39 -10.27 -0.51
CA PHE A 503 10.45 -9.80 0.87
C PHE A 503 11.84 -9.24 1.16
N HIS A 504 11.95 -8.44 2.21
CA HIS A 504 13.19 -7.77 2.58
C HIS A 504 13.50 -8.00 4.06
N ILE A 505 14.71 -8.47 4.34
CA ILE A 505 15.28 -8.43 5.68
C ILE A 505 16.12 -7.16 5.75
N GLU A 506 15.72 -6.25 6.61
CA GLU A 506 16.32 -4.92 6.73
C GLU A 506 17.35 -4.88 7.86
N GLY A 507 18.48 -4.24 7.60
CA GLY A 507 19.43 -3.83 8.63
C GLY A 507 19.21 -2.34 8.98
N PRO A 508 20.29 -1.62 9.34
CA PRO A 508 20.26 -0.16 9.29
C PRO A 508 19.76 0.31 7.93
N THR A 509 18.85 1.28 7.92
CA THR A 509 18.13 1.70 6.72
C THR A 509 18.50 3.14 6.35
N PRO A 510 19.14 3.36 5.19
CA PRO A 510 19.31 4.70 4.63
C PRO A 510 18.02 5.16 3.95
N GLY A 511 17.59 6.38 4.25
CA GLY A 511 16.40 7.03 3.70
C GLY A 511 16.73 8.38 3.08
N LEU A 512 16.32 8.61 1.84
CA LEU A 512 16.50 9.87 1.14
C LEU A 512 15.53 10.93 1.70
N VAL A 513 16.09 12.05 2.17
CA VAL A 513 15.35 13.13 2.85
C VAL A 513 15.16 14.35 1.96
N SER A 514 16.23 14.79 1.29
CA SER A 514 16.20 15.97 0.42
C SER A 514 17.06 15.74 -0.82
N PRO A 515 16.47 15.65 -2.02
CA PRO A 515 15.03 15.57 -2.29
C PRO A 515 14.37 14.39 -1.57
N ALA A 516 13.09 14.48 -1.20
CA ALA A 516 12.40 13.36 -0.56
C ALA A 516 12.27 12.17 -1.53
N ALA A 517 12.27 10.94 -1.00
CA ALA A 517 11.98 9.74 -1.78
C ALA A 517 10.64 9.86 -2.52
N ASP A 518 10.63 9.49 -3.79
CA ASP A 518 9.56 9.65 -4.78
C ASP A 518 9.05 11.09 -4.97
N GLY A 519 9.77 12.07 -4.41
CA GLY A 519 9.47 13.48 -4.51
C GLY A 519 9.92 14.10 -5.83
N ASN A 520 9.53 15.36 -6.02
CA ASN A 520 9.96 16.20 -7.12
C ASN A 520 10.88 17.31 -6.62
N ILE A 521 11.90 17.64 -7.40
CA ILE A 521 12.74 18.83 -7.21
C ILE A 521 12.86 19.57 -8.53
N ASP A 522 12.62 20.87 -8.50
CA ASP A 522 12.92 21.74 -9.64
C ASP A 522 14.43 21.76 -9.90
N ILE A 523 14.82 21.67 -11.18
CA ILE A 523 16.24 21.63 -11.56
C ILE A 523 16.98 22.92 -11.21
N GLY A 524 16.32 24.08 -11.31
CA GLY A 524 16.88 25.36 -10.90
C GLY A 524 17.10 25.41 -9.38
N ALA A 525 16.21 24.82 -8.59
CA ALA A 525 16.42 24.66 -7.14
C ALA A 525 17.57 23.69 -6.81
N LEU A 526 17.70 22.59 -7.58
CA LEU A 526 18.82 21.65 -7.42
C LEU A 526 20.16 22.30 -7.74
N TRP A 527 20.24 23.09 -8.80
CA TRP A 527 21.49 23.75 -9.20
C TRP A 527 21.83 24.95 -8.35
N GLY A 528 20.81 25.72 -7.97
CA GLY A 528 20.98 26.92 -7.17
C GLY A 528 21.32 26.63 -5.71
N ARG A 529 21.14 25.40 -5.18
CA ARG A 529 21.58 25.10 -3.81
C ARG A 529 23.06 24.76 -3.77
N GLY A 530 23.72 25.26 -2.74
CA GLY A 530 25.14 25.04 -2.54
C GLY A 530 25.59 25.44 -1.16
N TYR A 531 26.87 25.79 -1.03
CA TYR A 531 27.42 26.29 0.21
C TYR A 531 28.61 27.22 -0.02
N ILE A 532 28.97 27.96 1.02
CA ILE A 532 30.22 28.68 1.16
C ILE A 532 30.89 28.26 2.46
N ASP A 533 32.17 27.90 2.38
CA ASP A 533 32.98 27.66 3.56
C ASP A 533 33.65 28.97 3.95
N VAL A 534 33.38 29.44 5.17
CA VAL A 534 33.92 30.68 5.72
C VAL A 534 34.90 30.32 6.83
N GLU A 535 36.12 30.81 6.71
CA GLU A 535 37.15 30.69 7.74
C GLU A 535 37.05 31.87 8.70
N TRP A 536 37.17 31.61 9.98
CA TRP A 536 37.03 32.56 11.06
C TRP A 536 38.34 32.55 11.86
N THR A 537 39.09 33.65 11.82
CA THR A 537 40.36 33.75 12.57
C THR A 537 40.13 34.53 13.86
N MET A 538 40.06 33.81 14.97
CA MET A 538 39.77 34.40 16.28
C MET A 538 41.06 34.91 16.93
N ALA A 539 41.39 36.19 16.72
CA ALA A 539 42.63 36.78 17.24
C ALA A 539 42.55 37.27 18.71
N ASP A 540 41.46 37.04 19.44
CA ASP A 540 41.24 37.69 20.74
C ASP A 540 41.79 36.93 21.95
N GLY A 541 42.94 37.40 22.46
CA GLY A 541 43.27 37.37 23.89
C GLY A 541 43.39 36.00 24.60
N GLY A 542 43.14 34.88 23.91
CA GLY A 542 43.01 33.53 24.47
C GLY A 542 41.59 33.09 24.85
N ARG A 543 40.53 33.79 24.43
CA ARG A 543 39.12 33.36 24.60
C ARG A 543 38.69 32.43 23.46
N ALA A 544 37.97 31.36 23.79
CA ALA A 544 37.44 30.44 22.80
C ALA A 544 36.16 30.98 22.15
N LEU A 545 35.93 30.68 20.87
CA LEU A 545 34.66 30.93 20.19
C LEU A 545 33.57 30.07 20.81
N ASP A 546 32.44 30.68 21.14
CA ASP A 546 31.22 29.92 21.42
C ASP A 546 30.67 29.41 20.07
N MET A 547 30.84 28.12 19.81
CA MET A 547 30.41 27.53 18.54
C MET A 547 28.90 27.60 18.34
N THR A 548 28.13 27.66 19.43
CA THR A 548 26.66 27.65 19.37
C THR A 548 26.09 28.94 18.81
N SER A 549 26.82 30.06 18.98
CA SER A 549 26.45 31.36 18.41
C SER A 549 26.72 31.47 16.90
N ILE A 550 27.26 30.42 16.27
CA ILE A 550 27.48 30.34 14.81
C ILE A 550 26.59 29.26 14.21
N THR A 551 26.40 28.14 14.92
CA THR A 551 25.60 27.01 14.44
C THR A 551 24.10 27.18 14.71
N ASP A 552 23.63 28.41 14.89
CA ASP A 552 22.21 28.75 15.00
C ASP A 552 21.66 29.25 13.65
N LEU A 553 20.47 29.88 13.64
CA LEU A 553 19.79 30.33 12.41
C LEU A 553 19.93 31.83 12.15
N GLU A 554 20.42 32.59 13.12
CA GLU A 554 20.76 33.99 12.91
C GLU A 554 21.96 34.09 11.95
N GLN A 555 22.17 35.26 11.38
CA GLN A 555 23.19 35.45 10.35
C GLN A 555 24.34 36.28 10.89
N GLU A 556 25.56 35.80 10.67
CA GLU A 556 26.74 36.47 11.20
C GLU A 556 27.37 37.45 10.21
N PHE A 557 26.99 37.38 8.93
CA PHE A 557 27.49 38.25 7.88
C PHE A 557 26.48 38.44 6.75
N THR A 558 26.74 39.45 5.92
CA THR A 558 26.04 39.67 4.65
C THR A 558 26.96 39.45 3.45
N LEU A 559 26.37 39.13 2.29
CA LEU A 559 27.11 38.94 1.04
C LEU A 559 26.89 40.12 0.10
N THR A 560 27.99 40.72 -0.38
CA THR A 560 27.97 41.84 -1.34
C THR A 560 29.03 41.65 -2.45
N GLY A 561 29.23 42.66 -3.30
CA GLY A 561 30.25 42.67 -4.34
C GLY A 561 29.73 42.41 -5.76
N ASP A 562 30.54 42.80 -6.76
CA ASP A 562 30.18 42.73 -8.18
C ASP A 562 30.12 41.26 -8.70
N GLY A 563 30.71 40.32 -7.98
CA GLY A 563 30.69 38.88 -8.27
C GLY A 563 29.51 38.11 -7.67
N LEU A 564 28.63 38.76 -6.89
CA LEU A 564 27.57 38.09 -6.12
C LEU A 564 26.55 37.35 -6.99
N GLY A 565 26.17 37.93 -8.13
CA GLY A 565 25.11 37.36 -8.97
C GLY A 565 23.75 37.35 -8.24
N THR A 566 23.10 36.18 -8.18
CA THR A 566 21.82 35.97 -7.48
C THR A 566 21.98 35.23 -6.15
N ILE A 567 23.21 34.95 -5.71
CA ILE A 567 23.50 34.20 -4.48
C ILE A 567 22.95 34.89 -3.24
N LYS A 568 22.40 34.07 -2.34
CA LYS A 568 21.94 34.42 -1.00
C LYS A 568 22.30 33.32 -0.01
N LEU A 569 22.49 33.69 1.26
CA LEU A 569 22.53 32.72 2.35
C LEU A 569 21.15 32.09 2.55
N ASP A 570 21.10 30.79 2.80
CA ASP A 570 19.88 30.07 3.16
C ASP A 570 19.62 30.19 4.67
N ALA A 571 18.80 31.17 5.05
CA ALA A 571 18.41 31.39 6.44
C ALA A 571 17.52 30.28 7.04
N GLY A 572 17.11 29.28 6.24
CA GLY A 572 16.36 28.12 6.72
C GLY A 572 17.24 26.99 7.27
N GLN A 573 18.55 27.07 7.10
CA GLN A 573 19.49 26.02 7.50
C GLN A 573 20.65 26.60 8.30
N ALA A 574 20.86 26.09 9.51
CA ALA A 574 21.95 26.50 10.36
C ALA A 574 23.32 26.12 9.74
N PRO A 575 24.36 26.94 9.93
CA PRO A 575 25.72 26.60 9.54
C PRO A 575 26.24 25.37 10.27
N VAL A 576 27.15 24.63 9.64
CA VAL A 576 27.77 23.44 10.23
C VAL A 576 29.26 23.65 10.41
N PHE A 577 29.78 23.30 11.59
CA PHE A 577 31.21 23.29 11.86
C PHE A 577 31.93 22.22 11.05
N ILE A 578 33.01 22.59 10.35
CA ILE A 578 33.77 21.68 9.49
C ILE A 578 35.10 21.28 10.14
N SER A 579 35.86 22.26 10.62
CA SER A 579 37.18 22.02 11.19
C SER A 579 37.70 23.23 11.97
N SER A 580 38.70 23.00 12.81
CA SER A 580 39.47 24.06 13.47
C SER A 580 40.96 23.74 13.44
N ASN A 581 41.80 24.77 13.35
CA ASN A 581 43.25 24.64 13.42
C ASN A 581 43.86 25.77 14.26
N GLY A 582 43.97 25.54 15.56
CA GLY A 582 44.36 26.61 16.49
C GLY A 582 43.18 27.56 16.65
N ASP A 583 43.40 28.84 16.35
CA ASP A 583 42.40 29.90 16.49
C ASP A 583 41.57 30.12 15.20
N ASP A 584 41.83 29.32 14.16
CA ASP A 584 41.10 29.35 12.89
C ASP A 584 39.98 28.29 12.90
N TYR A 585 38.74 28.70 12.62
CA TYR A 585 37.56 27.83 12.57
C TYR A 585 36.93 27.91 11.18
N THR A 586 36.55 26.78 10.58
CA THR A 586 35.84 26.75 9.31
C THR A 586 34.40 26.29 9.53
N PHE A 587 33.47 27.12 9.08
CA PHE A 587 32.04 26.82 9.10
C PHE A 587 31.48 26.84 7.68
N ARG A 588 30.57 25.92 7.41
CA ARG A 588 29.86 25.80 6.14
C ARG A 588 28.50 26.44 6.24
N TYR A 589 28.27 27.47 5.43
CA TYR A 589 27.01 28.18 5.29
C TYR A 589 26.31 27.74 4.01
N TRP A 590 25.01 27.52 4.09
CA TRP A 590 24.22 27.06 2.94
C TRP A 590 23.81 28.24 2.08
N THR A 591 23.84 28.05 0.76
CA THR A 591 23.53 29.12 -0.20
C THR A 591 22.46 28.70 -1.19
N THR A 592 21.73 29.69 -1.71
CA THR A 592 20.81 29.56 -2.82
C THR A 592 21.13 30.58 -3.91
N GLY A 593 20.93 30.24 -5.18
CA GLY A 593 21.16 31.12 -6.34
C GLY A 593 22.45 30.79 -7.11
N GLU A 594 22.88 31.71 -7.97
CA GLU A 594 24.02 31.52 -8.87
C GLU A 594 25.00 32.69 -8.77
N TYR A 595 26.29 32.37 -8.62
CA TYR A 595 27.36 33.36 -8.65
C TYR A 595 27.42 34.04 -10.02
N ALA A 596 27.89 35.28 -10.07
CA ALA A 596 28.22 35.90 -11.35
C ALA A 596 29.41 35.17 -12.02
N ASP A 597 29.52 35.27 -13.35
CA ASP A 597 30.60 34.60 -14.10
C ASP A 597 32.02 35.07 -13.73
N SER A 598 32.14 36.26 -13.12
CA SER A 598 33.39 36.84 -12.66
C SER A 598 33.12 37.98 -11.67
N GLY A 599 34.13 38.36 -10.89
CA GLY A 599 34.07 39.45 -9.92
C GLY A 599 34.25 38.96 -8.49
N ASP A 600 34.31 39.90 -7.56
CA ASP A 600 34.56 39.61 -6.16
C ASP A 600 33.24 39.48 -5.40
N VAL A 601 33.14 38.45 -4.56
CA VAL A 601 32.14 38.31 -3.50
C VAL A 601 32.78 38.76 -2.20
N ILE A 602 32.11 39.66 -1.50
CA ILE A 602 32.57 40.25 -0.25
C ILE A 602 31.69 39.71 0.88
N ILE A 603 32.34 39.19 1.92
CA ILE A 603 31.73 38.76 3.18
C ILE A 603 31.88 39.93 4.15
N ASP A 604 30.75 40.56 4.47
CA ASP A 604 30.67 41.70 5.39
C ASP A 604 30.13 41.21 6.75
N PHE A 605 31.02 40.99 7.72
CA PHE A 605 30.66 40.52 9.05
C PHE A 605 29.82 41.54 9.82
N ILE A 606 28.83 41.03 10.55
CA ILE A 606 27.94 41.83 11.40
C ILE A 606 28.58 41.92 12.78
N ALA A 607 28.78 43.13 13.30
CA ALA A 607 29.36 43.28 14.63
C ALA A 607 28.43 42.68 15.71
N ALA A 608 29.03 42.02 16.70
CA ALA A 608 28.34 41.38 17.83
C ALA A 608 27.36 40.23 17.48
N SER A 609 27.46 39.63 16.28
CA SER A 609 26.65 38.46 15.90
C SER A 609 27.20 37.12 16.38
N TRP A 610 28.43 37.06 16.89
CA TRP A 610 29.01 35.87 17.51
C TRP A 610 29.53 36.15 18.92
N ALA A 611 29.67 35.09 19.70
CA ALA A 611 30.04 35.15 21.10
C ALA A 611 31.34 34.40 21.41
N PHE A 612 31.97 34.76 22.53
CA PHE A 612 33.17 34.14 23.05
C PHE A 612 32.90 33.55 24.43
N GLU A 613 33.37 32.33 24.68
CA GLU A 613 33.29 31.70 25.99
C GLU A 613 34.05 32.52 27.04
N SER A 614 33.53 32.53 28.26
CA SER A 614 34.18 33.19 29.39
C SER A 614 35.49 32.50 29.80
N ASP A 615 36.58 33.28 29.93
CA ASP A 615 37.95 32.77 30.16
C ASP A 615 38.35 32.63 31.64
N THR A 616 37.58 33.19 32.57
CA THR A 616 37.86 33.10 34.02
C THR A 616 36.57 33.10 34.84
N SER A 617 36.39 32.09 35.70
CA SER A 617 35.42 32.11 36.79
C SER A 617 35.51 33.43 37.55
N ALA A 618 34.38 34.15 37.64
CA ALA A 618 34.26 35.25 38.57
C ALA A 618 34.60 34.75 39.99
N ALA A 619 35.21 35.62 40.82
CA ALA A 619 35.52 35.23 42.20
C ALA A 619 34.24 34.82 42.94
N ASP A 620 34.31 33.77 43.77
CA ASP A 620 33.18 33.22 44.51
C ASP A 620 32.31 34.33 45.10
N ALA A 621 31.03 34.33 44.75
CA ALA A 621 30.07 35.32 45.20
C ALA A 621 29.26 34.77 46.38
N SER A 622 29.10 35.55 47.45
CA SER A 622 28.24 35.17 48.58
C SER A 622 26.92 35.93 48.52
N ILE A 623 25.80 35.20 48.46
CA ILE A 623 24.45 35.76 48.40
C ILE A 623 23.72 35.49 49.71
N THR A 624 23.12 36.52 50.29
CA THR A 624 22.25 36.37 51.47
C THR A 624 20.85 35.90 51.04
N LEU A 625 20.34 34.84 51.65
CA LEU A 625 19.06 34.24 51.28
C LEU A 625 17.89 35.03 51.89
N THR A 626 17.07 35.63 51.03
CA THR A 626 15.87 36.40 51.42
C THR A 626 14.57 35.91 50.75
N ASP A 627 14.67 34.97 49.81
CA ASP A 627 13.53 34.32 49.16
C ASP A 627 13.70 32.79 49.22
N THR A 628 12.59 32.06 49.40
CA THR A 628 12.56 30.60 49.51
C THR A 628 12.58 29.88 48.16
N GLN A 629 12.40 30.58 47.05
CA GLN A 629 12.26 29.99 45.71
C GLN A 629 13.30 30.50 44.73
N TRP A 630 13.89 31.67 44.96
CA TRP A 630 14.74 32.35 43.98
C TRP A 630 15.99 32.93 44.62
N ILE A 631 17.07 32.95 43.84
CA ILE A 631 18.25 33.78 44.08
C ILE A 631 18.48 34.66 42.85
N GLU A 632 18.91 35.90 43.07
CA GLU A 632 19.30 36.82 42.00
C GLU A 632 20.82 36.91 41.98
N VAL A 633 21.41 36.59 40.83
CA VAL A 633 22.86 36.50 40.62
C VAL A 633 23.26 37.55 39.59
N ASP A 634 24.28 38.33 39.90
CA ASP A 634 24.75 39.42 39.06
C ASP A 634 26.06 39.06 38.36
N PHE A 635 26.06 39.08 37.04
CA PHE A 635 27.22 38.79 36.20
C PHE A 635 27.93 40.09 35.82
N ASP A 636 28.47 40.76 36.83
CA ASP A 636 29.13 42.07 36.70
C ASP A 636 30.58 42.00 36.21
N ASN A 637 31.16 40.80 36.09
CA ASN A 637 32.57 40.60 35.72
C ASN A 637 32.79 40.61 34.20
N VAL A 638 32.09 41.50 33.48
CA VAL A 638 32.19 41.61 32.02
C VAL A 638 33.48 42.36 31.64
N PRO A 639 34.36 41.80 30.79
CA PRO A 639 35.58 42.47 30.35
C PRO A 639 35.31 43.80 29.62
N GLU A 640 36.28 44.72 29.64
CA GLU A 640 36.15 46.01 28.94
C GLU A 640 35.99 45.77 27.42
N GLY A 641 34.94 46.35 26.83
CA GLY A 641 34.61 46.19 25.41
C GLY A 641 33.66 45.02 25.10
N TYR A 642 33.27 44.23 26.12
CA TYR A 642 32.34 43.11 25.99
C TYR A 642 30.99 43.41 26.64
N VAL A 643 29.97 42.64 26.25
CA VAL A 643 28.64 42.58 26.87
C VAL A 643 28.33 41.10 27.08
N ILE A 644 27.60 40.76 28.15
CA ILE A 644 27.15 39.38 28.35
C ILE A 644 26.18 38.98 27.25
N ASP A 645 26.34 37.77 26.71
CA ASP A 645 25.30 37.16 25.89
C ASP A 645 24.18 36.67 26.82
N PRO A 646 22.96 37.22 26.74
CA PRO A 646 21.86 36.75 27.57
C PRO A 646 21.45 35.32 27.25
N ALA A 647 21.58 34.90 25.98
CA ALA A 647 21.12 33.59 25.54
C ALA A 647 21.89 32.47 26.26
N SER A 648 23.21 32.63 26.41
CA SER A 648 24.10 31.70 27.12
C SER A 648 23.89 31.61 28.64
N VAL A 649 22.98 32.38 29.22
CA VAL A 649 22.66 32.35 30.67
C VAL A 649 21.20 31.94 30.89
N THR A 650 20.33 32.24 29.93
CA THR A 650 18.92 31.86 29.98
C THR A 650 18.64 30.46 29.43
N ASP A 651 19.67 29.65 29.20
CA ASP A 651 19.53 28.25 28.83
C ASP A 651 19.34 27.33 30.07
N LEU A 652 19.31 26.01 29.88
CA LEU A 652 19.06 25.03 30.96
C LEU A 652 20.33 24.51 31.64
N SER A 653 21.50 24.84 31.08
CA SER A 653 22.79 24.57 31.70
C SER A 653 22.94 25.43 32.96
N ALA A 654 23.86 25.04 33.82
CA ALA A 654 24.11 25.78 35.05
C ALA A 654 25.42 26.55 34.93
N GLU A 655 25.39 27.83 35.33
CA GLU A 655 26.57 28.71 35.26
C GLU A 655 27.43 28.65 36.52
N PHE A 656 26.88 28.07 37.59
CA PHE A 656 27.56 27.92 38.88
C PHE A 656 26.96 26.76 39.68
N THR A 657 27.70 26.32 40.70
CA THR A 657 27.17 25.47 41.77
C THR A 657 26.93 26.28 43.05
N VAL A 658 26.00 25.83 43.89
CA VAL A 658 25.58 26.55 45.10
C VAL A 658 25.95 25.74 46.34
N THR A 659 26.68 26.36 47.27
CA THR A 659 27.04 25.76 48.56
C THR A 659 26.52 26.61 49.72
N LEU A 660 25.81 26.02 50.68
CA LEU A 660 25.28 26.74 51.86
C LEU A 660 26.40 27.03 52.89
N ASP A 661 26.52 28.29 53.32
CA ASP A 661 27.63 28.73 54.17
C ASP A 661 27.45 28.31 55.64
N GLY A 662 28.44 27.58 56.18
CA GLY A 662 28.56 27.35 57.62
C GLY A 662 27.47 26.47 58.25
N VAL A 663 26.62 25.83 57.45
CA VAL A 663 25.51 24.97 57.88
C VAL A 663 25.63 23.62 57.17
N THR A 664 25.61 22.51 57.93
CA THR A 664 25.89 21.15 57.41
C THR A 664 24.69 20.20 57.45
N ASP A 665 23.59 20.62 58.06
CA ASP A 665 22.35 19.84 58.24
C ASP A 665 21.19 20.31 57.33
N LYS A 666 21.47 21.22 56.39
CA LYS A 666 20.51 21.84 55.48
C LYS A 666 21.01 21.76 54.04
N THR A 667 20.09 21.87 53.08
CA THR A 667 20.39 21.73 51.65
C THR A 667 19.86 22.92 50.85
N ILE A 668 20.55 23.22 49.75
CA ILE A 668 20.08 24.10 48.67
C ILE A 668 20.63 23.54 47.35
N GLU A 669 19.82 23.57 46.30
CA GLU A 669 20.19 23.14 44.95
C GLU A 669 19.46 23.99 43.90
N LEU A 670 20.06 24.12 42.71
CA LEU A 670 19.43 24.71 41.54
C LEU A 670 18.39 23.74 40.98
N VAL A 671 17.26 24.28 40.52
CA VAL A 671 16.20 23.51 39.87
C VAL A 671 16.50 23.41 38.38
N THR A 672 16.99 22.25 37.93
CA THR A 672 17.59 22.06 36.61
C THR A 672 16.61 22.01 35.43
N ASP A 673 15.30 21.96 35.69
CA ASP A 673 14.24 21.98 34.67
C ASP A 673 13.61 23.37 34.47
N VAL A 674 14.21 24.41 35.06
CA VAL A 674 13.73 25.79 34.96
C VAL A 674 14.90 26.71 34.57
N ALA A 675 14.83 27.24 33.36
CA ALA A 675 15.80 28.20 32.84
C ALA A 675 15.82 29.50 33.68
N PRO A 676 16.97 30.16 33.83
CA PRO A 676 17.09 31.44 34.52
C PRO A 676 16.33 32.57 33.80
N GLU A 677 15.80 33.52 34.57
CA GLU A 677 15.09 34.69 34.02
C GLU A 677 15.95 35.95 34.16
N ARG A 678 16.18 36.67 33.06
CA ARG A 678 16.88 37.96 33.08
C ARG A 678 16.02 39.06 33.73
N VAL A 679 16.62 39.87 34.61
CA VAL A 679 15.94 40.95 35.34
C VAL A 679 16.18 42.30 34.65
N ASP A 680 15.10 42.97 34.21
CA ASP A 680 15.09 44.38 33.76
C ASP A 680 16.20 44.80 32.77
N GLU A 681 16.57 43.93 31.81
CA GLU A 681 17.66 44.14 30.85
C GLU A 681 19.05 44.40 31.48
N THR A 682 19.23 44.01 32.75
CA THR A 682 20.50 44.09 33.47
C THR A 682 21.33 42.81 33.30
N ASN A 683 22.53 42.75 33.90
CA ASN A 683 23.32 41.52 34.00
C ASN A 683 22.92 40.64 35.19
N THR A 684 21.77 40.94 35.81
CA THR A 684 21.22 40.15 36.91
C THR A 684 20.21 39.13 36.39
N TYR A 685 20.39 37.88 36.80
CA TYR A 685 19.56 36.74 36.42
C TYR A 685 18.99 36.05 37.65
N ARG A 686 17.74 35.61 37.56
CA ARG A 686 17.01 35.00 38.64
C ARG A 686 16.98 33.47 38.44
N TYR A 687 17.57 32.75 39.38
CA TYR A 687 17.69 31.28 39.37
C TYR A 687 16.75 30.64 40.36
N ARG A 688 16.08 29.57 39.94
CA ARG A 688 15.17 28.82 40.80
C ARG A 688 15.96 27.87 41.69
N VAL A 689 15.69 27.91 42.98
CA VAL A 689 16.34 27.07 44.00
C VAL A 689 15.33 26.24 44.77
N SER A 690 15.77 25.09 45.28
CA SER A 690 15.01 24.25 46.18
C SER A 690 15.88 23.71 47.31
N GLY A 691 15.28 23.29 48.44
CA GLY A 691 16.01 22.77 49.59
C GLY A 691 15.38 23.11 50.93
N ASP A 692 16.09 22.83 52.02
CA ASP A 692 15.67 23.10 53.42
C ASP A 692 16.55 24.19 54.05
N PHE A 693 16.47 25.42 53.53
CA PHE A 693 17.21 26.60 54.01
C PHE A 693 16.30 27.69 54.61
N LEU A 694 16.86 28.64 55.34
CA LEU A 694 16.16 29.81 55.88
C LEU A 694 16.39 31.02 54.98
N ALA A 695 15.29 31.57 54.46
CA ALA A 695 15.27 32.78 53.63
C ALA A 695 14.91 34.04 54.44
N ASP A 696 15.34 34.15 55.69
CA ASP A 696 15.06 35.28 56.59
C ASP A 696 16.21 36.31 56.66
N GLY A 697 17.21 36.17 55.79
CA GLY A 697 18.43 36.96 55.77
C GLY A 697 19.51 36.52 56.77
N SER A 698 19.33 35.40 57.49
CA SER A 698 20.32 34.87 58.44
C SER A 698 21.33 33.89 57.84
N GLN A 699 21.07 33.38 56.64
CA GLN A 699 21.90 32.42 55.93
C GLN A 699 22.39 33.00 54.60
N SER A 700 23.55 32.53 54.15
CA SER A 700 24.13 32.86 52.85
C SER A 700 24.57 31.61 52.10
N VAL A 701 24.70 31.73 50.79
CA VAL A 701 25.27 30.72 49.91
C VAL A 701 26.51 31.28 49.23
N THR A 702 27.51 30.44 49.03
CA THR A 702 28.63 30.68 48.13
C THR A 702 28.28 30.11 46.75
N LEU A 703 28.47 30.91 45.72
CA LEU A 703 28.37 30.51 44.31
C LEU A 703 29.77 30.17 43.79
N ASP A 704 29.94 28.96 43.31
CA ASP A 704 31.15 28.50 42.63
C ASP A 704 30.87 28.50 41.12
N PHE A 705 31.32 29.54 40.41
CA PHE A 705 31.11 29.68 38.97
C PHE A 705 31.83 28.58 38.17
N ILE A 706 31.21 28.18 37.06
CA ILE A 706 31.74 27.16 36.15
C ILE A 706 32.43 27.89 34.98
N ASP A 707 33.71 27.59 34.74
CA ASP A 707 34.46 28.17 33.61
C ASP A 707 33.78 27.83 32.27
N GLY A 708 33.67 28.81 31.37
CA GLY A 708 33.09 28.65 30.03
C GLY A 708 31.57 28.42 30.02
N SER A 709 30.87 28.61 31.14
CA SER A 709 29.42 28.34 31.21
C SER A 709 28.52 29.47 30.73
N TRP A 710 29.07 30.65 30.45
CA TRP A 710 28.40 31.74 29.76
C TRP A 710 29.37 32.41 28.78
N SER A 711 28.80 33.21 27.87
CA SER A 711 29.49 33.82 26.74
C SER A 711 29.36 35.34 26.72
N TYR A 712 30.23 35.99 25.95
CA TYR A 712 30.27 37.43 25.76
C TYR A 712 30.21 37.80 24.28
N THR A 713 29.45 38.84 23.93
CA THR A 713 29.49 39.49 22.62
C THR A 713 30.26 40.82 22.70
N SER A 714 30.71 41.35 21.56
CA SER A 714 31.39 42.64 21.52
C SER A 714 31.15 43.38 20.20
N GLU A 715 30.77 44.66 20.25
CA GLU A 715 30.71 45.51 19.07
C GLU A 715 32.10 45.99 18.59
N THR A 716 33.17 45.75 19.35
CA THR A 716 34.50 46.32 19.08
C THR A 716 35.61 45.29 18.92
N VAL A 717 35.41 44.08 19.45
CA VAL A 717 36.39 42.98 19.44
C VAL A 717 35.88 41.77 18.66
N ALA A 718 34.56 41.57 18.60
CA ALA A 718 33.91 40.61 17.68
C ALA A 718 33.70 41.29 16.31
N ILE A 719 34.80 41.68 15.67
CA ILE A 719 34.82 42.16 14.29
C ILE A 719 35.95 41.40 13.59
N ASP A 720 35.60 40.59 12.60
CA ASP A 720 36.58 40.04 11.67
C ASP A 720 36.70 40.98 10.45
N ASP A 721 37.88 41.03 9.84
CA ASP A 721 38.08 41.83 8.64
C ASP A 721 37.24 41.26 7.50
N ASN A 722 36.66 42.14 6.67
CA ASN A 722 35.91 41.70 5.49
C ASN A 722 36.74 40.73 4.65
N GLN A 723 36.14 39.59 4.33
CA GLN A 723 36.77 38.61 3.46
C GLN A 723 36.32 38.83 2.02
N THR A 724 37.21 38.56 1.09
CA THR A 724 36.93 38.70 -0.35
C THR A 724 37.40 37.47 -1.07
N ALA A 725 36.49 36.88 -1.86
CA ALA A 725 36.76 35.71 -2.67
C ALA A 725 36.26 35.92 -4.10
N ASP A 726 36.99 35.36 -5.07
CA ASP A 726 36.60 35.41 -6.47
C ASP A 726 35.40 34.47 -6.72
N ALA A 727 34.38 34.98 -7.41
CA ALA A 727 33.13 34.27 -7.69
C ALA A 727 33.35 32.94 -8.43
N SER A 728 34.33 32.85 -9.33
CA SER A 728 34.62 31.62 -10.06
C SER A 728 35.25 30.54 -9.16
N THR A 729 35.97 30.96 -8.12
CA THR A 729 36.54 30.05 -7.12
C THR A 729 35.44 29.48 -6.22
N LEU A 730 34.54 30.35 -5.72
CA LEU A 730 33.39 29.93 -4.93
C LEU A 730 32.44 29.01 -5.70
N LYS A 731 32.14 29.37 -6.96
CA LYS A 731 31.33 28.54 -7.87
C LYS A 731 31.93 27.16 -8.09
N SER A 732 33.25 27.06 -8.23
CA SER A 732 33.92 25.75 -8.44
C SER A 732 34.01 24.91 -7.16
N ALA A 733 33.97 25.55 -5.98
CA ALA A 733 34.05 24.89 -4.68
C ALA A 733 32.68 24.46 -4.14
N SER A 734 31.61 25.15 -4.54
CA SER A 734 30.23 24.87 -4.13
C SER A 734 29.64 23.74 -4.97
N LEU A 735 29.30 22.64 -4.32
CA LEU A 735 28.59 21.52 -4.93
C LEU A 735 27.12 21.53 -4.49
N SER A 736 26.26 21.01 -5.37
CA SER A 736 24.90 20.66 -4.99
C SER A 736 24.92 19.44 -4.07
N TYR A 737 23.77 19.05 -3.51
CA TYR A 737 23.72 18.01 -2.51
C TYR A 737 22.39 17.25 -2.45
N ILE A 738 22.48 16.06 -1.86
CA ILE A 738 21.36 15.25 -1.39
C ILE A 738 21.54 14.90 0.08
N ASP A 739 20.44 14.73 0.80
CA ASP A 739 20.44 14.38 2.23
C ASP A 739 19.89 12.97 2.44
N ILE A 740 20.60 12.18 3.24
CA ILE A 740 20.25 10.81 3.59
C ILE A 740 20.17 10.70 5.12
N ALA A 741 19.02 10.29 5.63
CA ALA A 741 18.83 9.89 7.02
C ALA A 741 19.24 8.43 7.19
N LEU A 742 19.97 8.13 8.27
CA LEU A 742 20.38 6.78 8.61
C LEU A 742 19.62 6.33 9.86
N THR A 743 18.81 5.28 9.71
CA THR A 743 18.06 4.68 10.82
C THR A 743 18.74 3.39 11.26
N PRO A 744 19.13 3.22 12.54
CA PRO A 744 19.76 2.00 13.03
C PRO A 744 18.75 0.83 13.08
N SER A 745 19.25 -0.40 13.16
CA SER A 745 18.38 -1.56 13.38
C SER A 745 17.73 -1.56 14.77
N VAL A 746 16.63 -2.31 14.91
CA VAL A 746 15.84 -2.33 16.13
C VAL A 746 16.55 -3.12 17.23
N ASN A 747 16.65 -2.54 18.43
CA ASN A 747 17.03 -3.27 19.64
C ASN A 747 15.84 -4.00 20.24
N VAL A 748 15.72 -5.30 19.94
CA VAL A 748 14.66 -6.17 20.48
C VAL A 748 14.85 -6.57 21.95
N ASN A 749 16.04 -6.35 22.52
CA ASN A 749 16.35 -6.76 23.90
C ASN A 749 16.10 -5.64 24.91
N ASP A 750 16.36 -4.38 24.54
CA ASP A 750 16.10 -3.20 25.37
C ASP A 750 15.74 -1.98 24.50
N PRO A 751 14.44 -1.70 24.28
CA PRO A 751 14.00 -0.55 23.49
C PRO A 751 14.39 0.81 24.08
N THR A 752 14.79 0.88 25.36
CA THR A 752 15.24 2.13 25.99
C THR A 752 16.68 2.49 25.65
N GLN A 753 17.42 1.57 25.04
CA GLN A 753 18.77 1.76 24.55
C GLN A 753 18.81 1.46 23.05
N PRO A 754 18.34 2.40 22.20
CA PRO A 754 18.38 2.21 20.76
C PRO A 754 19.82 2.06 20.29
N TYR A 755 20.02 1.23 19.28
CA TYR A 755 21.32 1.11 18.62
C TYR A 755 21.68 2.42 17.94
N THR A 756 22.98 2.69 17.78
CA THR A 756 23.51 3.83 17.03
C THR A 756 24.12 3.38 15.71
N ILE A 757 24.34 4.32 14.79
CA ILE A 757 25.10 4.07 13.56
C ILE A 757 26.59 4.23 13.85
N ASP A 758 27.39 3.23 13.48
CA ASP A 758 28.85 3.20 13.68
C ASP A 758 29.62 3.46 12.38
N VAL A 759 29.08 3.02 11.24
CA VAL A 759 29.67 3.23 9.91
C VAL A 759 28.72 4.07 9.06
N ILE A 760 29.23 5.19 8.57
CA ILE A 760 28.54 6.11 7.66
C ILE A 760 28.99 5.82 6.23
N PRO A 761 28.07 5.76 5.25
CA PRO A 761 28.42 5.51 3.86
C PRO A 761 29.45 6.50 3.35
N LEU A 762 30.46 5.99 2.66
CA LEU A 762 31.41 6.81 1.91
C LEU A 762 30.74 7.31 0.63
N SER A 763 31.16 8.48 0.13
CA SER A 763 30.57 9.05 -1.08
C SER A 763 30.67 8.14 -2.32
N GLY A 764 31.72 7.31 -2.39
CA GLY A 764 31.88 6.28 -3.44
C GLY A 764 30.92 5.10 -3.34
N GLU A 765 30.17 4.97 -2.25
CA GLU A 765 29.14 3.95 -2.01
C GLU A 765 27.73 4.48 -2.31
N ILE A 766 27.61 5.77 -2.66
CA ILE A 766 26.38 6.43 -3.10
C ILE A 766 26.47 6.68 -4.59
N THR A 767 25.62 6.02 -5.36
CA THR A 767 25.57 6.14 -6.83
C THR A 767 24.23 6.74 -7.26
N LEU A 768 24.27 7.70 -8.17
CA LEU A 768 23.10 8.30 -8.81
C LEU A 768 23.02 7.83 -10.26
N SER A 769 21.83 7.40 -10.69
CA SER A 769 21.58 6.89 -12.03
C SER A 769 20.17 7.27 -12.52
N GLY A 770 19.77 6.78 -13.70
CA GLY A 770 18.45 7.04 -14.28
C GLY A 770 18.47 8.15 -15.33
N ASN A 771 17.29 8.44 -15.88
CA ASN A 771 17.13 9.39 -16.99
C ASN A 771 17.29 10.86 -16.58
N GLY A 772 17.31 11.16 -15.27
CA GLY A 772 17.67 12.48 -14.73
C GLY A 772 19.16 12.73 -14.64
N ILE A 773 20.02 11.74 -14.92
CA ILE A 773 21.48 11.86 -14.89
C ILE A 773 22.05 11.83 -16.31
N ASN A 774 23.00 12.72 -16.60
CA ASN A 774 23.70 12.84 -17.88
C ASN A 774 24.73 11.72 -18.04
N GLY A 775 24.38 10.67 -18.80
CA GLY A 775 25.33 9.62 -19.20
C GLY A 775 25.38 8.42 -18.23
N PRO A 776 26.56 7.85 -17.93
CA PRO A 776 26.65 6.72 -17.01
C PRO A 776 26.30 7.15 -15.56
N PRO A 777 26.02 6.19 -14.67
CA PRO A 777 25.85 6.49 -13.25
C PRO A 777 27.04 7.27 -12.66
N VAL A 778 26.76 8.24 -11.80
CA VAL A 778 27.75 9.09 -11.12
C VAL A 778 27.77 8.81 -9.63
N THR A 779 28.89 9.04 -8.95
CA THR A 779 29.00 8.85 -7.49
C THR A 779 28.96 10.19 -6.77
N ALA A 780 28.53 10.20 -5.51
CA ALA A 780 28.68 11.38 -4.68
C ALA A 780 30.16 11.77 -4.51
N ASN A 781 30.40 13.04 -4.19
CA ASN A 781 31.70 13.69 -4.10
C ASN A 781 32.00 14.12 -2.66
N GLY A 782 33.29 14.29 -2.36
CA GLY A 782 33.75 14.84 -1.09
C GLY A 782 33.45 13.97 0.12
N THR A 783 33.53 14.56 1.32
CA THR A 783 33.15 13.91 2.58
C THR A 783 31.74 14.34 2.95
N ALA A 784 30.90 13.41 3.40
CA ALA A 784 29.55 13.74 3.86
C ALA A 784 29.59 14.68 5.07
N THR A 785 28.67 15.65 5.13
CA THR A 785 28.52 16.56 6.26
C THR A 785 27.42 16.04 7.19
N ASN A 786 27.71 15.94 8.49
CA ASN A 786 26.73 15.55 9.50
C ASN A 786 25.83 16.76 9.82
N LEU A 787 24.53 16.65 9.58
CA LEU A 787 23.55 17.70 9.88
C LEU A 787 22.88 17.50 11.26
N GLY A 788 23.28 16.47 12.00
CA GLY A 788 22.63 16.06 13.25
C GLY A 788 21.45 15.12 13.00
N ASN A 789 20.92 14.53 14.09
CA ASN A 789 19.76 13.63 14.07
C ASN A 789 19.85 12.45 13.08
N GLY A 790 21.08 11.98 12.79
CA GLY A 790 21.32 10.88 11.83
C GLY A 790 21.18 11.27 10.37
N ILE A 791 21.11 12.57 10.03
CA ILE A 791 21.04 13.06 8.65
C ILE A 791 22.43 13.46 8.18
N TYR A 792 22.80 12.95 7.01
CA TYR A 792 24.08 13.21 6.36
C TYR A 792 23.87 13.76 4.97
N ARG A 793 24.60 14.83 4.66
CA ARG A 793 24.58 15.50 3.36
C ARG A 793 25.71 15.00 2.48
N TYR A 794 25.35 14.51 1.30
CA TYR A 794 26.26 14.03 0.27
C TYR A 794 26.28 14.98 -0.92
N TYR A 795 27.46 15.30 -1.43
CA TYR A 795 27.63 16.31 -2.47
C TYR A 795 27.62 15.71 -3.86
N VAL A 796 27.03 16.41 -4.82
CA VAL A 796 26.90 15.99 -6.23
C VAL A 796 27.19 17.17 -7.14
N ASP A 797 27.75 16.90 -8.32
CA ASP A 797 27.97 17.95 -9.30
C ASP A 797 26.62 18.29 -9.97
N ALA A 798 26.24 19.56 -9.95
CA ALA A 798 24.99 20.02 -10.57
C ALA A 798 24.96 19.71 -12.08
N SER A 799 26.12 19.70 -12.75
CA SER A 799 26.24 19.42 -14.18
C SER A 799 25.96 17.95 -14.55
N ASP A 800 25.94 17.05 -13.56
CA ASP A 800 25.57 15.65 -13.78
C ASP A 800 24.07 15.47 -14.04
N PHE A 801 23.22 16.46 -13.77
CA PHE A 801 21.77 16.36 -13.93
C PHE A 801 21.28 16.87 -15.30
N GLN A 802 20.28 16.20 -15.89
CA GLN A 802 19.76 16.50 -17.23
C GLN A 802 18.75 17.66 -17.23
N LEU A 803 18.89 18.63 -18.15
CA LEU A 803 18.04 19.83 -18.24
C LEU A 803 16.82 19.70 -19.19
N ASP A 804 16.86 18.77 -20.15
CA ASP A 804 15.95 18.83 -21.30
C ASP A 804 14.53 18.31 -21.05
N THR A 805 14.35 17.44 -20.05
CA THR A 805 13.05 16.80 -19.72
C THR A 805 13.02 16.36 -18.26
N ASP A 806 11.82 16.13 -17.72
CA ASP A 806 11.65 15.50 -16.42
C ASP A 806 12.37 14.15 -16.39
N GLY A 807 13.23 13.97 -15.41
CA GLY A 807 14.13 12.83 -15.32
C GLY A 807 14.09 12.20 -13.93
N VAL A 808 13.81 10.91 -13.87
CA VAL A 808 13.93 10.13 -12.63
C VAL A 808 15.42 9.93 -12.33
N VAL A 809 15.82 10.28 -11.11
CA VAL A 809 17.13 10.01 -10.54
C VAL A 809 16.95 8.92 -9.49
N THR A 810 17.68 7.83 -9.65
CA THR A 810 17.76 6.74 -8.68
C THR A 810 19.04 6.89 -7.87
N VAL A 811 18.91 7.10 -6.57
CA VAL A 811 19.99 7.10 -5.59
C VAL A 811 20.11 5.71 -5.00
N THR A 812 21.25 5.06 -5.23
CA THR A 812 21.58 3.74 -4.70
C THR A 812 22.66 3.86 -3.63
N VAL A 813 22.37 3.34 -2.44
CA VAL A 813 23.33 3.14 -1.35
C VAL A 813 23.76 1.68 -1.37
N ALA A 814 25.06 1.42 -1.53
CA ALA A 814 25.60 0.07 -1.65
C ALA A 814 25.29 -0.80 -0.41
N ALA A 815 25.21 -2.11 -0.62
CA ALA A 815 25.10 -3.07 0.48
C ALA A 815 26.34 -3.00 1.39
N GLY A 816 26.12 -2.96 2.70
CA GLY A 816 27.18 -2.88 3.70
C GLY A 816 27.80 -1.50 3.92
N ALA A 817 27.29 -0.45 3.29
CA ALA A 817 27.80 0.93 3.44
C ALA A 817 27.41 1.58 4.78
N VAL A 818 26.34 1.10 5.41
CA VAL A 818 25.88 1.51 6.75
C VAL A 818 26.00 0.31 7.67
N GLU A 819 26.62 0.50 8.84
CA GLU A 819 26.69 -0.50 9.91
C GLU A 819 26.27 0.15 11.23
N ASP A 820 25.49 -0.57 12.03
CA ASP A 820 25.17 -0.14 13.39
C ASP A 820 26.18 -0.63 14.43
N SER A 821 26.05 -0.09 15.64
CA SER A 821 26.79 -0.45 16.85
C SER A 821 26.78 -1.94 17.24
N HIS A 822 26.00 -2.78 16.55
CA HIS A 822 25.88 -4.20 16.82
C HIS A 822 26.25 -5.08 15.61
N GLY A 823 26.89 -4.48 14.60
CA GLY A 823 27.47 -5.17 13.46
C GLY A 823 26.45 -5.64 12.42
N LYS A 824 25.23 -5.10 12.43
CA LYS A 824 24.27 -5.32 11.33
C LYS A 824 24.51 -4.26 10.27
N ALA A 825 24.57 -4.70 9.02
CA ALA A 825 24.84 -3.83 7.89
C ALA A 825 23.60 -3.67 7.00
N ASN A 826 23.48 -2.57 6.27
CA ASN A 826 22.35 -2.38 5.35
C ASN A 826 22.44 -3.34 4.15
N ARG A 827 21.28 -3.71 3.59
CA ARG A 827 21.20 -4.19 2.21
C ARG A 827 21.36 -3.04 1.23
N GLU A 828 21.62 -3.35 -0.03
CA GLU A 828 21.56 -2.35 -1.09
C GLU A 828 20.15 -1.74 -1.12
N THR A 829 20.10 -0.41 -1.09
CA THR A 829 18.85 0.36 -1.08
C THR A 829 18.86 1.32 -2.24
N SER A 830 17.76 1.38 -2.98
CA SER A 830 17.58 2.34 -4.08
C SER A 830 16.31 3.14 -3.85
N GLN A 831 16.40 4.46 -3.94
CA GLN A 831 15.27 5.38 -3.80
C GLN A 831 15.31 6.40 -4.94
N ASN A 832 14.14 6.81 -5.39
CA ASN A 832 14.02 7.67 -6.54
C ASN A 832 13.63 9.09 -6.12
N PHE A 833 13.96 10.06 -6.95
CA PHE A 833 13.27 11.34 -7.00
C PHE A 833 13.23 11.82 -8.45
N THR A 834 12.33 12.74 -8.77
CA THR A 834 12.21 13.29 -10.12
C THR A 834 12.76 14.71 -10.15
N VAL A 835 13.73 14.94 -11.02
CA VAL A 835 14.14 16.30 -11.38
C VAL A 835 13.18 16.81 -12.42
N THR A 836 12.51 17.93 -12.15
CA THR A 836 11.57 18.56 -13.08
C THR A 836 12.18 19.81 -13.68
N GLY A 837 12.01 19.98 -15.00
CA GLY A 837 12.41 21.19 -15.69
C GLY A 837 11.38 22.31 -15.54
N THR A 838 11.77 23.55 -15.82
CA THR A 838 10.83 24.66 -15.95
C THR A 838 9.99 24.50 -17.22
N ALA A 839 8.69 24.22 -17.08
CA ALA A 839 7.77 24.13 -18.21
C ALA A 839 7.23 25.50 -18.61
N ALA A 840 7.33 25.84 -19.90
CA ALA A 840 6.61 26.97 -20.48
C ALA A 840 5.17 26.53 -20.80
N ASN A 841 4.18 27.28 -20.31
CA ASN A 841 2.77 27.03 -20.62
C ASN A 841 2.29 28.06 -21.65
N ILE A 842 1.55 27.61 -22.65
CA ILE A 842 0.83 28.53 -23.54
C ILE A 842 -0.36 29.08 -22.75
N THR A 843 -0.35 30.39 -22.51
CA THR A 843 -1.40 31.09 -21.76
C THR A 843 -2.47 31.67 -22.69
N GLY A 844 -2.14 31.90 -23.96
CA GLY A 844 -3.04 32.48 -24.95
C GLY A 844 -2.74 32.05 -26.38
N PRO A 845 -3.46 31.07 -26.96
CA PRO A 845 -4.59 30.34 -26.39
C PRO A 845 -4.15 29.33 -25.32
N THR A 846 -5.03 29.02 -24.35
CA THR A 846 -4.76 28.01 -23.31
C THR A 846 -4.21 26.72 -23.93
N ASP A 847 -3.18 26.14 -23.34
CA ASP A 847 -2.62 24.88 -23.80
C ASP A 847 -3.69 23.77 -23.92
N GLY A 848 -3.71 23.06 -25.05
CA GLY A 848 -4.77 22.12 -25.43
C GLY A 848 -6.17 22.72 -25.66
N GLY A 849 -6.35 24.03 -25.46
CA GLY A 849 -7.61 24.75 -25.56
C GLY A 849 -8.05 25.04 -26.99
N LEU A 850 -9.36 25.04 -27.21
CA LEU A 850 -9.95 25.43 -28.50
C LEU A 850 -10.04 26.96 -28.58
N ILE A 851 -9.37 27.57 -29.56
CA ILE A 851 -9.59 28.96 -29.95
C ILE A 851 -10.28 29.03 -31.31
N GLY A 852 -11.27 29.91 -31.43
CA GLY A 852 -11.94 30.16 -32.69
C GLY A 852 -11.00 30.85 -33.68
N MET A 853 -10.99 30.42 -34.95
CA MET A 853 -10.15 31.03 -36.00
C MET A 853 -10.42 32.53 -36.19
N ALA A 854 -11.66 32.99 -35.99
CA ALA A 854 -11.98 34.42 -36.01
C ALA A 854 -11.39 35.17 -34.80
N SER A 855 -11.38 34.56 -33.61
CA SER A 855 -10.75 35.14 -32.42
C SER A 855 -9.24 35.23 -32.61
N GLN A 856 -8.59 34.17 -33.10
CA GLN A 856 -7.15 34.20 -33.39
C GLN A 856 -6.79 35.20 -34.49
N ASN A 857 -7.61 35.32 -35.54
CA ASN A 857 -7.37 36.28 -36.63
C ASN A 857 -7.64 37.73 -36.24
N ASN A 858 -8.42 37.96 -35.16
CA ASN A 858 -8.68 39.29 -34.63
C ASN A 858 -7.65 39.71 -33.55
N ARG A 859 -6.72 38.84 -33.17
CA ARG A 859 -5.62 39.19 -32.27
C ARG A 859 -4.46 39.77 -33.09
N GLY A 860 -3.92 40.88 -32.61
CA GLY A 860 -2.70 41.47 -33.15
C GLY A 860 -2.04 42.40 -32.15
N PHE A 861 -1.08 43.20 -32.60
CA PHE A 861 -0.41 44.15 -31.72
C PHE A 861 0.01 45.42 -32.47
N LEU A 862 0.35 46.46 -31.71
CA LEU A 862 0.95 47.70 -32.17
C LEU A 862 2.23 47.97 -31.37
N ASP A 863 3.34 48.16 -32.08
CA ASP A 863 4.59 48.60 -31.46
C ASP A 863 4.66 50.12 -31.50
N ILE A 864 4.58 50.77 -30.34
CA ILE A 864 4.56 52.23 -30.17
C ILE A 864 5.86 52.69 -29.52
N THR A 865 6.57 53.58 -30.21
CA THR A 865 7.78 54.21 -29.69
C THR A 865 7.47 55.58 -29.10
N PHE A 866 7.63 55.71 -27.79
CA PHE A 866 7.55 56.97 -27.06
C PHE A 866 8.93 57.61 -26.98
N GLY A 867 9.00 58.92 -27.19
CA GLY A 867 10.21 59.70 -27.02
C GLY A 867 10.06 60.67 -25.86
N PHE A 868 10.99 60.62 -24.92
CA PHE A 868 10.98 61.46 -23.72
C PHE A 868 12.08 62.55 -23.78
N PRO A 869 11.84 63.73 -23.18
CA PRO A 869 12.89 64.74 -23.01
C PRO A 869 14.09 64.18 -22.22
N ALA A 870 15.31 64.64 -22.52
CA ALA A 870 16.54 64.08 -21.95
C ALA A 870 16.66 64.19 -20.42
N GLU A 871 15.83 65.01 -19.77
CA GLU A 871 15.84 65.26 -18.32
C GLU A 871 14.67 64.56 -17.58
N GLN A 872 13.82 63.79 -18.29
CA GLN A 872 12.67 63.09 -17.70
C GLN A 872 12.73 61.60 -18.03
N GLN A 873 12.80 60.75 -16.98
CA GLN A 873 12.73 59.30 -17.15
C GLN A 873 11.32 58.79 -16.84
N PRO A 874 10.72 58.00 -17.74
CA PRO A 874 9.41 57.41 -17.48
C PRO A 874 9.48 56.42 -16.32
N ASP A 875 8.42 56.38 -15.53
CA ASP A 875 8.16 55.29 -14.58
C ASP A 875 7.56 54.11 -15.34
N LEU A 876 8.25 52.96 -15.37
CA LEU A 876 7.80 51.80 -16.14
C LEU A 876 6.56 51.14 -15.52
N ASP A 877 6.30 51.33 -14.24
CA ASP A 877 5.11 50.78 -13.59
C ASP A 877 3.83 51.40 -14.18
N SER A 878 3.90 52.65 -14.66
CA SER A 878 2.78 53.30 -15.37
C SER A 878 2.52 52.75 -16.77
N PHE A 879 3.34 51.83 -17.28
CA PHE A 879 3.14 51.13 -18.56
C PHE A 879 2.81 49.65 -18.39
N TYR A 880 3.02 49.09 -17.19
CA TYR A 880 2.82 47.67 -16.90
C TYR A 880 1.48 47.39 -16.20
N ASP A 881 0.56 48.35 -16.27
CA ASP A 881 -0.83 48.21 -15.85
C ASP A 881 -1.77 47.95 -17.05
N LEU A 882 -3.08 47.97 -16.80
CA LEU A 882 -4.11 47.74 -17.82
C LEU A 882 -4.72 49.04 -18.37
N ASP A 883 -4.37 50.20 -17.79
CA ASP A 883 -4.93 51.50 -18.16
C ASP A 883 -4.13 52.11 -19.32
N ALA A 884 -4.72 52.12 -20.51
CA ALA A 884 -4.01 52.54 -21.71
C ALA A 884 -3.53 54.02 -21.73
N GLU A 885 -2.32 54.24 -22.25
CA GLU A 885 -1.68 55.55 -22.33
C GLU A 885 -2.18 56.39 -23.51
N PHE A 886 -2.94 55.79 -24.43
CA PHE A 886 -3.51 56.45 -25.60
C PHE A 886 -4.83 55.79 -26.01
N SER A 887 -5.64 56.53 -26.78
CA SER A 887 -6.79 56.00 -27.49
C SER A 887 -6.49 55.84 -28.98
N ILE A 888 -7.07 54.83 -29.63
CA ILE A 888 -7.05 54.70 -31.09
C ILE A 888 -8.25 55.47 -31.66
N ASP A 889 -8.01 56.40 -32.58
CA ASP A 889 -9.07 57.21 -33.19
C ASP A 889 -9.91 56.37 -34.17
N GLU A 890 -11.23 56.53 -34.15
CA GLU A 890 -12.14 55.86 -35.08
C GLU A 890 -11.95 56.36 -36.52
N SER A 891 -11.79 55.44 -37.49
CA SER A 891 -11.62 55.77 -38.90
C SER A 891 -12.17 54.69 -39.83
N ASP A 892 -12.57 55.09 -41.04
CA ASP A 892 -12.99 54.16 -42.09
C ASP A 892 -11.79 53.36 -42.61
N GLY A 893 -11.86 52.02 -42.54
CA GLY A 893 -10.82 51.13 -43.07
C GLY A 893 -10.14 50.24 -42.03
N HIS A 894 -10.46 50.42 -40.74
CA HIS A 894 -10.05 49.52 -39.67
C HIS A 894 -11.07 49.53 -38.51
N ASN A 895 -11.12 48.44 -37.75
CA ASN A 895 -11.86 48.35 -36.49
C ASN A 895 -10.88 47.77 -35.46
N ILE A 896 -10.11 48.63 -34.80
CA ILE A 896 -8.99 48.25 -33.93
C ILE A 896 -9.29 48.81 -32.55
N GLN A 897 -9.13 47.98 -31.53
CA GLN A 897 -9.22 48.35 -30.12
C GLN A 897 -8.00 47.79 -29.39
N LEU A 898 -7.59 48.46 -28.30
CA LEU A 898 -6.59 47.89 -27.40
C LEU A 898 -7.20 46.70 -26.64
N ASP A 899 -6.40 45.67 -26.40
CA ASP A 899 -6.80 44.56 -25.54
C ASP A 899 -6.58 44.96 -24.07
N GLU A 900 -7.66 45.41 -23.42
CA GLU A 900 -7.66 45.85 -22.02
C GLU A 900 -7.41 44.71 -21.01
N THR A 901 -7.20 43.47 -21.48
CA THR A 901 -6.89 42.32 -20.62
C THR A 901 -5.40 42.01 -20.53
N GLN A 902 -4.57 42.64 -21.38
CA GLN A 902 -3.13 42.39 -21.44
C GLN A 902 -2.35 43.69 -21.29
N ALA A 903 -1.48 43.74 -20.29
CA ALA A 903 -0.58 44.88 -20.09
C ALA A 903 0.45 44.98 -21.24
N PRO A 904 0.88 46.19 -21.62
CA PRO A 904 1.93 46.39 -22.61
C PRO A 904 3.27 45.76 -22.22
N VAL A 905 4.06 45.34 -23.21
CA VAL A 905 5.40 44.77 -23.00
C VAL A 905 6.47 45.66 -23.60
N LEU A 906 7.50 46.01 -22.82
CA LEU A 906 8.66 46.74 -23.32
C LEU A 906 9.49 45.82 -24.24
N ILE A 907 9.67 46.20 -25.51
CA ILE A 907 10.38 45.39 -26.51
C ILE A 907 11.69 46.00 -27.00
N ALA A 908 11.89 47.31 -26.81
CA ALA A 908 13.16 47.96 -27.11
C ALA A 908 13.30 49.28 -26.35
N GLN A 909 14.54 49.64 -26.00
CA GLN A 909 14.88 50.94 -25.41
C GLN A 909 16.14 51.48 -26.08
N ASN A 910 16.11 52.72 -26.56
CA ASN A 910 17.25 53.41 -27.15
C ASN A 910 17.36 54.83 -26.58
N SER A 911 18.30 55.01 -25.63
CA SER A 911 18.53 56.28 -24.94
C SER A 911 17.25 56.88 -24.33
N ASN A 912 16.63 57.86 -24.98
CA ASN A 912 15.41 58.52 -24.52
C ASN A 912 14.14 58.03 -25.24
N THR A 913 14.21 56.91 -25.95
CA THR A 913 13.06 56.30 -26.63
C THR A 913 12.77 54.90 -26.11
N TYR A 914 11.50 54.60 -25.90
CA TYR A 914 11.01 53.32 -25.39
C TYR A 914 9.94 52.80 -26.34
N THR A 915 10.10 51.59 -26.82
CA THR A 915 9.13 50.94 -27.70
C THR A 915 8.40 49.87 -26.91
N PHE A 916 7.10 50.07 -26.72
CA PHE A 916 6.21 49.11 -26.07
C PHE A 916 5.31 48.46 -27.11
N ARG A 917 5.04 47.17 -26.90
CA ARG A 917 4.06 46.41 -27.66
C ARG A 917 2.73 46.45 -26.91
N TYR A 918 1.72 47.00 -27.57
CA TYR A 918 0.34 47.00 -27.12
C TYR A 918 -0.45 45.93 -27.86
N PHE A 919 -1.20 45.13 -27.13
CA PHE A 919 -2.04 44.10 -27.73
C PHE A 919 -3.34 44.72 -28.23
N THR A 920 -3.84 44.22 -29.35
CA THR A 920 -5.02 44.76 -30.03
C THR A 920 -5.99 43.68 -30.44
N LEU A 921 -7.27 44.05 -30.44
CA LEU A 921 -8.37 43.27 -30.98
C LEU A 921 -8.96 43.96 -32.21
N GLY A 922 -9.31 43.15 -33.21
CA GLY A 922 -10.04 43.58 -34.40
C GLY A 922 -9.26 43.38 -35.69
N SER A 923 -9.52 44.21 -36.71
CA SER A 923 -8.86 44.05 -38.02
C SER A 923 -8.54 45.38 -38.70
N TYR A 924 -7.42 45.38 -39.41
CA TYR A 924 -6.96 46.49 -40.22
C TYR A 924 -7.08 46.15 -41.71
N THR A 925 -7.75 46.97 -42.51
CA THR A 925 -7.86 46.77 -43.96
C THR A 925 -7.01 47.78 -44.74
N SER A 926 -7.10 49.07 -44.41
CA SER A 926 -6.37 50.16 -45.06
C SER A 926 -6.54 51.48 -44.31
N GLY A 927 -5.65 52.44 -44.55
CA GLY A 927 -5.76 53.81 -44.01
C GLY A 927 -4.72 54.10 -42.93
N ASP A 928 -4.60 55.35 -42.51
CA ASP A 928 -3.72 55.70 -41.40
C ASP A 928 -4.43 55.37 -40.08
N VAL A 929 -3.74 54.71 -39.15
CA VAL A 929 -4.21 54.53 -37.76
C VAL A 929 -3.61 55.65 -36.94
N ILE A 930 -4.46 56.51 -36.38
CA ILE A 930 -4.05 57.62 -35.52
C ILE A 930 -4.30 57.21 -34.07
N ILE A 931 -3.31 57.43 -33.22
CA ILE A 931 -3.43 57.31 -31.78
C ILE A 931 -3.32 58.70 -31.14
N THR A 932 -4.09 58.92 -30.08
CA THR A 932 -4.11 60.17 -29.32
C THR A 932 -3.70 59.89 -27.89
N LEU A 933 -2.62 60.54 -27.42
CA LEU A 933 -2.12 60.36 -26.04
C LEU A 933 -3.16 60.83 -25.02
N THR A 934 -3.31 60.04 -23.96
CA THR A 934 -4.13 60.39 -22.79
C THR A 934 -3.28 61.26 -21.86
N ALA A 935 -3.83 62.37 -21.37
CA ALA A 935 -3.13 63.17 -20.36
C ALA A 935 -3.14 62.45 -19.02
N GLU A 936 -2.07 62.63 -18.24
CA GLU A 936 -1.86 62.06 -16.90
C GLU A 936 -1.74 60.52 -16.85
N SER A 937 -1.64 59.83 -18.00
CA SER A 937 -1.49 58.37 -18.06
C SER A 937 -0.05 57.87 -17.86
N ILE A 938 0.95 58.66 -18.25
CA ILE A 938 2.37 58.29 -18.15
C ILE A 938 3.00 58.98 -16.94
N GLY A 939 3.52 58.20 -16.01
CA GLY A 939 4.28 58.67 -14.84
C GLY A 939 5.77 58.89 -15.15
N PHE A 940 6.40 59.77 -14.38
CA PHE A 940 7.84 59.99 -14.39
C PHE A 940 8.45 59.74 -13.00
N THR A 941 9.72 59.37 -12.95
CA THR A 941 10.43 59.07 -11.69
C THR A 941 10.57 60.26 -10.73
N ASP A 942 10.28 61.49 -11.19
CA ASP A 942 10.21 62.70 -10.38
C ASP A 942 8.82 62.94 -9.74
N GLY A 943 7.88 62.01 -9.95
CA GLY A 943 6.50 62.05 -9.44
C GLY A 943 5.55 62.93 -10.25
N THR A 944 5.97 63.46 -11.40
CA THR A 944 5.10 64.18 -12.34
C THR A 944 4.48 63.24 -13.37
N THR A 945 3.45 63.71 -14.10
CA THR A 945 2.79 62.94 -15.16
C THR A 945 2.78 63.70 -16.49
N ASN A 946 2.56 63.01 -17.60
CA ASN A 946 2.51 63.63 -18.92
C ASN A 946 1.32 64.59 -19.06
N THR A 947 1.55 65.77 -19.66
CA THR A 947 0.48 66.71 -20.02
C THR A 947 0.19 66.74 -21.53
N ALA A 948 0.88 65.91 -22.31
CA ALA A 948 0.77 65.88 -23.76
C ALA A 948 -0.48 65.11 -24.19
N THR A 949 -1.23 65.67 -25.15
CA THR A 949 -2.39 65.04 -25.79
C THR A 949 -2.21 64.99 -27.31
N ASP A 950 -0.96 64.82 -27.74
CA ASP A 950 -0.61 64.83 -29.15
C ASP A 950 -1.15 63.58 -29.85
N SER A 951 -1.59 63.75 -31.09
CA SER A 951 -1.98 62.63 -31.95
C SER A 951 -0.84 62.27 -32.91
N MET A 952 -0.59 60.97 -33.09
CA MET A 952 0.45 60.46 -33.98
C MET A 952 -0.07 59.32 -34.85
N SER A 953 0.47 59.23 -36.08
CA SER A 953 0.18 58.11 -36.97
C SER A 953 1.06 56.92 -36.62
N VAL A 954 0.44 55.76 -36.47
CA VAL A 954 1.13 54.47 -36.32
C VAL A 954 1.92 54.17 -37.59
N ALA A 955 3.21 53.88 -37.45
CA ALA A 955 4.10 53.68 -38.59
C ALA A 955 3.86 52.35 -39.34
N ASN A 956 3.40 51.31 -38.65
CA ASN A 956 3.13 50.00 -39.24
C ASN A 956 1.80 49.40 -38.72
N PRO A 957 0.64 49.95 -39.12
CA PRO A 957 -0.66 49.51 -38.60
C PRO A 957 -1.06 48.09 -39.05
N ALA A 958 -0.34 47.51 -40.03
CA ALA A 958 -0.59 46.14 -40.47
C ALA A 958 -0.21 45.08 -39.43
N THR A 959 0.55 45.44 -38.39
CA THR A 959 0.89 44.56 -37.24
C THR A 959 -0.33 44.08 -36.47
N VAL A 960 -1.45 44.81 -36.55
CA VAL A 960 -2.76 44.40 -36.01
C VAL A 960 -3.31 43.12 -36.65
N ASN A 961 -2.86 42.77 -37.86
CA ASN A 961 -3.26 41.52 -38.52
C ASN A 961 -2.23 40.40 -38.34
N ILE A 962 -1.21 40.60 -37.50
CA ILE A 962 -0.22 39.57 -37.17
C ILE A 962 -0.67 38.91 -35.87
N GLY A 963 -1.26 37.71 -36.01
CA GLY A 963 -1.62 36.89 -34.84
C GLY A 963 -0.39 36.48 -34.02
N TYR A 964 -0.59 36.31 -32.72
CA TYR A 964 0.43 35.91 -31.75
C TYR A 964 -0.08 34.76 -30.85
N ILE A 965 0.87 34.12 -30.15
CA ILE A 965 0.64 33.08 -29.15
C ILE A 965 1.47 33.49 -27.92
N ASP A 966 0.86 33.43 -26.73
CA ASP A 966 1.45 33.79 -25.43
C ASP A 966 1.94 32.57 -24.65
#